data_AF-A0A3Q2XRB8-F1
#
_entry.id   AF-A0A3Q2XRB8-F1
#
_cell.length_a   1.000
_cell.length_b   1.000
_cell.length_c   1.000
_cell.angle_alpha   90.00
_cell.angle_beta   90.00
_cell.angle_gamma   90.00
#
_symmetry.space_group_name_H-M   'P 1'
#
loop_
_entity.id
_entity.type
_entity.pdbx_description
1 polymer ?
#
loop_
_entity_poly.entity_id
_entity_poly.type
_entity_poly.pdbx_seq_one_letter_code
_entity_poly.pdbx_strand_id
1 'polypeptide(L)'
;MSALAGKLDPRRVQWGAMWHTFTSRVLRTKPVESMLDSAMSGTGPHGTRLARVLSTVDLVSLGVGSCVGTGMYVVSGLVAKEMAGPGVIVSFIIAAVASILSGVCYAEFGVRVPKTTGSAYTYSYVTVGECVAFFIGWNLILEYLIGTAAGASALSSMADSLANHSISDFMTTHIGTLNGFGKGEQSYPDLLALLIALLVTVIVALGVKNSVGLNNVLNVINLLVWLFLMVAGLFFVNGDNWEHGRFLPFGWSGVMQGAATCFYAFIGFDIIATTGEEAKSPNTSIPYAITASLVTCLTAYVSVILTLMVPSDQIDADAPLMEMFAAHGCMFAKYIVAVGSIAGLTVSLLGSLFPMPRVIYAMAGDGLLFKFLANVSSYTETPAVACVVSGFLAALLSLLVSLRDLIEMMSIGTLLAYTLVSLCVLLLRYQPEGDIHGLVNFLSEEQNVKRKEGVLAECEKDACSPGRDDADETTNTCGAKNLPSLGDNEMLIGKPDKNAYAAGHPNYGTVDMGSGIEAEESEGGATWRLKKLLGPRYYTLRIRLGLPGKMDRPTAATGKTVTVCYGRASSIGEARWWALLLLILLVAALALLVVIILQQPENPKRLPYMAPCVPFVPASAMLVNIYLMLKLSAITWIRFSIWCLVGEDFFYMIH
;
A
#
# COMPACT_ATOMS: atom_id res chain seq x y z
N MET A 1 52.29 -20.17 13.20
CA MET A 1 51.05 -19.56 13.75
C MET A 1 51.19 -18.09 14.16
N SER A 2 52.38 -17.53 14.42
CA SER A 2 52.52 -16.11 14.85
C SER A 2 52.03 -15.07 13.82
N ALA A 3 52.38 -15.22 12.54
CA ALA A 3 52.12 -14.21 11.50
C ALA A 3 50.64 -13.92 11.17
N LEU A 4 49.70 -14.73 11.67
CA LEU A 4 48.25 -14.56 11.42
C LEU A 4 47.53 -13.78 12.52
N ALA A 5 48.10 -13.72 13.73
CA ALA A 5 47.50 -13.01 14.86
C ALA A 5 47.63 -11.47 14.75
N GLY A 6 48.58 -10.97 13.97
CA GLY A 6 48.87 -9.53 13.84
C GLY A 6 47.95 -8.71 12.93
N LYS A 7 46.93 -9.33 12.30
CA LYS A 7 46.00 -8.65 11.36
C LYS A 7 44.59 -8.41 11.90
N LEU A 8 44.29 -8.83 13.14
CA LEU A 8 42.98 -8.65 13.77
C LEU A 8 43.11 -7.79 15.03
N ASP A 9 43.25 -6.47 14.85
CA ASP A 9 43.04 -5.50 15.93
C ASP A 9 41.52 -5.34 16.17
N PRO A 10 40.98 -5.81 17.31
CA PRO A 10 39.54 -5.79 17.56
C PRO A 10 39.00 -4.39 17.90
N ARG A 11 39.82 -3.33 17.84
CA ARG A 11 39.45 -1.96 18.25
C ARG A 11 39.13 -1.01 17.10
N ARG A 12 39.12 -1.47 15.83
CA ARG A 12 38.77 -0.65 14.65
C ARG A 12 37.51 -1.06 13.88
N VAL A 13 36.64 -1.91 14.44
CA VAL A 13 35.22 -1.89 14.01
C VAL A 13 34.61 -0.59 14.54
N GLN A 14 34.67 0.47 13.72
CA GLN A 14 33.98 1.72 14.00
C GLN A 14 32.47 1.49 13.85
N TRP A 15 31.81 0.99 14.91
CA TRP A 15 30.36 0.85 14.95
C TRP A 15 29.64 2.15 14.57
N GLY A 16 30.20 3.32 14.93
CA GLY A 16 29.69 4.62 14.47
C GLY A 16 29.78 4.81 12.95
N ALA A 17 30.92 4.48 12.31
CA ALA A 17 31.06 4.62 10.86
C ALA A 17 30.27 3.55 10.08
N MET A 18 30.18 2.33 10.61
CA MET A 18 29.35 1.27 10.06
C MET A 18 27.87 1.60 10.19
N TRP A 19 27.42 2.12 11.35
CA TRP A 19 26.06 2.63 11.55
C TRP A 19 25.77 3.85 10.67
N HIS A 20 26.69 4.81 10.55
CA HIS A 20 26.51 5.95 9.65
C HIS A 20 26.42 5.50 8.18
N THR A 21 27.28 4.59 7.73
CA THR A 21 27.23 4.01 6.36
C THR A 21 25.96 3.20 6.14
N PHE A 22 25.48 2.48 7.15
CA PHE A 22 24.21 1.76 7.09
C PHE A 22 23.02 2.73 7.00
N THR A 23 22.94 3.72 7.91
CA THR A 23 21.88 4.74 7.89
C THR A 23 21.90 5.59 6.63
N SER A 24 23.06 5.91 6.04
CA SER A 24 23.14 6.68 4.79
C SER A 24 22.82 5.86 3.54
N ARG A 25 22.89 4.52 3.60
CA ARG A 25 22.29 3.62 2.60
C ARG A 25 20.77 3.52 2.81
N VAL A 26 20.33 3.22 4.03
CA VAL A 26 18.91 3.07 4.42
C VAL A 26 18.08 4.33 4.13
N LEU A 27 18.66 5.52 4.32
CA LEU A 27 18.07 6.84 4.05
C LEU A 27 18.46 7.41 2.67
N ARG A 28 19.03 6.60 1.77
CA ARG A 28 19.37 7.06 0.42
C ARG A 28 18.09 7.40 -0.33
N THR A 29 17.99 8.62 -0.84
CA THR A 29 16.97 8.99 -1.83
C THR A 29 17.54 8.81 -3.24
N LYS A 30 16.66 8.58 -4.22
CA LYS A 30 17.05 8.52 -5.64
C LYS A 30 17.21 9.96 -6.17
N PRO A 31 18.42 10.40 -6.60
CA PRO A 31 18.65 11.78 -7.03
C PRO A 31 17.87 12.06 -8.31
N VAL A 32 17.16 13.18 -8.35
CA VAL A 32 16.18 13.44 -9.41
C VAL A 32 16.83 13.65 -10.78
N GLU A 33 18.07 14.14 -10.84
CA GLU A 33 18.83 14.25 -12.09
C GLU A 33 18.95 12.89 -12.81
N SER A 34 19.11 11.79 -12.06
CA SER A 34 19.15 10.44 -12.65
C SER A 34 17.81 10.01 -13.26
N MET A 35 16.70 10.62 -12.82
CA MET A 35 15.38 10.46 -13.45
C MET A 35 15.22 11.38 -14.66
N LEU A 36 15.73 12.62 -14.63
CA LEU A 36 15.79 13.51 -15.80
C LEU A 36 16.51 12.82 -16.96
N ASP A 37 17.73 12.34 -16.73
CA ASP A 37 18.54 11.71 -17.78
C ASP A 37 17.85 10.47 -18.37
N SER A 38 17.20 9.68 -17.51
CA SER A 38 16.38 8.51 -17.90
C SER A 38 15.06 8.86 -18.62
N ALA A 39 14.68 10.13 -18.69
CA ALA A 39 13.46 10.57 -19.39
C ALA A 39 13.77 11.42 -20.63
N MET A 40 14.79 12.28 -20.57
CA MET A 40 15.23 13.13 -21.68
C MET A 40 16.01 12.36 -22.76
N SER A 41 16.68 11.26 -22.40
CA SER A 41 17.29 10.35 -23.38
C SER A 41 16.27 9.49 -24.16
N GLY A 42 14.98 9.53 -23.78
CA GLY A 42 13.94 8.63 -24.29
C GLY A 42 14.04 7.18 -23.80
N THR A 43 15.26 6.75 -23.45
CA THR A 43 15.58 5.49 -22.77
C THR A 43 15.42 5.63 -21.26
N GLY A 44 14.43 4.93 -20.69
CA GLY A 44 14.42 4.63 -19.25
C GLY A 44 15.69 3.88 -18.82
N PRO A 45 15.88 3.58 -17.52
CA PRO A 45 17.10 2.92 -17.02
C PRO A 45 17.45 1.58 -17.70
N HIS A 46 16.49 0.97 -18.43
CA HIS A 46 16.68 -0.23 -19.25
C HIS A 46 16.25 -0.08 -20.72
N GLY A 47 16.29 1.13 -21.28
CA GLY A 47 16.12 1.39 -22.72
C GLY A 47 14.73 1.13 -23.31
N THR A 48 13.76 0.74 -22.48
CA THR A 48 12.39 0.37 -22.89
C THR A 48 11.37 1.20 -22.10
N ARG A 49 10.21 1.46 -22.72
CA ARG A 49 9.14 2.33 -22.20
C ARG A 49 7.80 1.66 -22.43
N LEU A 50 6.93 1.64 -21.42
CA LEU A 50 5.64 0.97 -21.51
C LEU A 50 4.69 1.67 -22.50
N ALA A 51 3.93 0.87 -23.25
CA ALA A 51 3.02 1.38 -24.29
C ALA A 51 1.75 1.99 -23.67
N ARG A 52 1.42 3.24 -24.05
CA ARG A 52 0.26 3.98 -23.53
C ARG A 52 -1.06 3.52 -24.15
N VAL A 53 -1.51 2.33 -23.78
CA VAL A 53 -2.70 1.67 -24.33
C VAL A 53 -3.99 2.00 -23.58
N LEU A 54 -3.94 2.21 -22.26
CA LEU A 54 -5.13 2.28 -21.40
C LEU A 54 -5.88 3.62 -21.57
N SER A 55 -7.19 3.51 -21.79
CA SER A 55 -8.14 4.64 -21.70
C SER A 55 -8.71 4.79 -20.28
N THR A 56 -9.43 5.90 -20.04
CA THR A 56 -10.15 6.13 -18.79
C THR A 56 -11.18 5.03 -18.49
N VAL A 57 -11.80 4.44 -19.52
CA VAL A 57 -12.79 3.37 -19.35
C VAL A 57 -12.11 2.05 -18.96
N ASP A 58 -10.93 1.76 -19.54
CA ASP A 58 -10.15 0.58 -19.16
C ASP A 58 -9.68 0.67 -17.70
N LEU A 59 -9.30 1.86 -17.23
CA LEU A 59 -8.92 2.09 -15.83
C LEU A 59 -10.10 1.95 -14.85
N VAL A 60 -11.28 2.47 -15.19
CA VAL A 60 -12.52 2.23 -14.42
C VAL A 60 -12.84 0.73 -14.39
N SER A 61 -12.74 0.05 -15.54
CA SER A 61 -13.02 -1.37 -15.66
C SER A 61 -12.02 -2.24 -14.86
N LEU A 62 -10.75 -1.87 -14.81
CA LEU A 62 -9.74 -2.52 -13.96
C LEU A 62 -10.06 -2.30 -12.47
N GLY A 63 -10.35 -1.07 -12.03
CA GLY A 63 -10.64 -0.78 -10.63
C GLY A 63 -11.94 -1.42 -10.12
N VAL A 64 -13.04 -1.24 -10.86
CA VAL A 64 -14.32 -1.91 -10.58
C VAL A 64 -14.15 -3.42 -10.62
N GLY A 65 -13.44 -3.95 -11.62
CA GLY A 65 -13.23 -5.38 -11.78
C GLY A 65 -12.43 -6.02 -10.66
N SER A 66 -11.37 -5.37 -10.19
CA SER A 66 -10.58 -5.84 -9.05
C SER A 66 -11.38 -5.87 -7.75
N CYS A 67 -12.10 -4.78 -7.45
CA CYS A 67 -12.90 -4.67 -6.23
C CYS A 67 -14.15 -5.56 -6.25
N VAL A 68 -14.91 -5.59 -7.35
CA VAL A 68 -16.20 -6.30 -7.49
C VAL A 68 -16.00 -7.75 -7.94
N GLY A 69 -15.16 -8.48 -7.20
CA GLY A 69 -14.85 -9.90 -7.40
C GLY A 69 -15.07 -10.73 -6.15
N THR A 70 -13.99 -11.28 -5.59
CA THR A 70 -14.03 -12.16 -4.40
C THR A 70 -14.70 -11.52 -3.19
N GLY A 71 -14.62 -10.19 -3.05
CA GLY A 71 -15.35 -9.44 -2.03
C GLY A 71 -16.87 -9.65 -2.12
N MET A 72 -17.44 -9.58 -3.32
CA MET A 72 -18.88 -9.65 -3.56
C MET A 72 -19.38 -11.08 -3.48
N TYR A 73 -18.70 -12.00 -4.16
CA TYR A 73 -19.17 -13.37 -4.30
C TYR A 73 -18.90 -14.26 -3.08
N VAL A 74 -17.90 -13.94 -2.25
CA VAL A 74 -17.51 -14.77 -1.08
C VAL A 74 -17.59 -13.97 0.22
N VAL A 75 -16.87 -12.84 0.34
CA VAL A 75 -16.71 -12.15 1.64
C VAL A 75 -18.04 -11.66 2.21
N SER A 76 -18.97 -11.21 1.38
CA SER A 76 -20.33 -10.84 1.80
C SER A 76 -21.05 -11.92 2.60
N GLY A 77 -20.95 -13.20 2.19
CA GLY A 77 -21.58 -14.31 2.92
C GLY A 77 -20.78 -14.77 4.12
N LEU A 78 -19.45 -14.86 4.00
CA LEU A 78 -18.57 -15.21 5.13
C LEU A 78 -18.77 -14.27 6.33
N VAL A 79 -18.81 -12.95 6.09
CA VAL A 79 -19.00 -11.96 7.17
C VAL A 79 -20.44 -11.97 7.68
N ALA A 80 -21.45 -12.17 6.82
CA ALA A 80 -22.84 -12.30 7.25
C ALA A 80 -23.06 -13.54 8.14
N LYS A 81 -22.46 -14.69 7.79
CA LYS A 81 -22.59 -15.96 8.52
C LYS A 81 -21.82 -15.96 9.84
N GLU A 82 -20.54 -15.59 9.83
CA GLU A 82 -19.66 -15.79 10.98
C GLU A 82 -19.48 -14.59 11.91
N MET A 83 -19.71 -13.35 11.43
CA MET A 83 -19.21 -12.15 12.13
C MET A 83 -20.26 -11.09 12.43
N ALA A 84 -21.19 -10.81 11.51
CA ALA A 84 -22.04 -9.61 11.58
C ALA A 84 -23.55 -9.89 11.49
N GLY A 85 -23.98 -11.03 10.95
CA GLY A 85 -25.39 -11.24 10.61
C GLY A 85 -25.87 -10.23 9.55
N PRO A 86 -27.16 -9.87 9.54
CA PRO A 86 -27.68 -8.74 8.75
C PRO A 86 -26.94 -7.42 8.95
N GLY A 87 -26.28 -7.21 10.10
CA GLY A 87 -25.40 -6.09 10.39
C GLY A 87 -24.20 -5.93 9.44
N VAL A 88 -23.93 -6.91 8.57
CA VAL A 88 -22.89 -6.85 7.51
C VAL A 88 -23.00 -5.60 6.62
N ILE A 89 -24.20 -5.05 6.44
CA ILE A 89 -24.40 -3.81 5.67
C ILE A 89 -23.74 -2.62 6.36
N VAL A 90 -23.81 -2.56 7.70
CA VAL A 90 -23.11 -1.54 8.49
C VAL A 90 -21.60 -1.76 8.43
N SER A 91 -21.15 -3.02 8.42
CA SER A 91 -19.74 -3.38 8.18
C SER A 91 -19.23 -2.87 6.83
N PHE A 92 -19.99 -3.08 5.75
CA PHE A 92 -19.65 -2.58 4.41
C PHE A 92 -19.67 -1.06 4.32
N ILE A 93 -20.60 -0.36 5.00
CA ILE A 93 -20.61 1.12 5.04
C ILE A 93 -19.36 1.66 5.74
N ILE A 94 -18.95 1.06 6.88
CA ILE A 94 -17.73 1.46 7.60
C ILE A 94 -16.49 1.22 6.74
N ALA A 95 -16.40 0.05 6.10
CA ALA A 95 -15.32 -0.29 5.17
C ALA A 95 -15.26 0.68 3.98
N ALA A 96 -16.40 1.00 3.36
CA ALA A 96 -16.48 1.94 2.24
C ALA A 96 -15.99 3.34 2.61
N VAL A 97 -16.32 3.84 3.82
CA VAL A 97 -15.82 5.15 4.29
C VAL A 97 -14.30 5.13 4.45
N ALA A 98 -13.72 4.06 5.01
CA ALA A 98 -12.26 3.89 5.11
C ALA A 98 -11.58 3.93 3.72
N SER A 99 -12.16 3.21 2.75
CA SER A 99 -11.63 3.11 1.39
C SER A 99 -11.86 4.38 0.56
N ILE A 100 -12.94 5.14 0.77
CA ILE A 100 -13.15 6.45 0.13
C ILE A 100 -12.15 7.48 0.65
N LEU A 101 -11.93 7.55 1.97
CA LEU A 101 -10.92 8.45 2.57
C LEU A 101 -9.50 8.11 2.08
N SER A 102 -9.17 6.82 1.99
CA SER A 102 -7.91 6.34 1.43
C SER A 102 -7.80 6.61 -0.08
N GLY A 103 -8.86 6.36 -0.85
CA GLY A 103 -8.93 6.56 -2.29
C GLY A 103 -8.76 8.01 -2.73
N VAL A 104 -9.27 8.96 -1.95
CA VAL A 104 -9.02 10.40 -2.15
C VAL A 104 -7.54 10.74 -1.99
N CYS A 105 -6.83 10.12 -1.04
CA CYS A 105 -5.38 10.26 -0.91
C CYS A 105 -4.65 9.64 -2.12
N TYR A 106 -5.04 8.43 -2.54
CA TYR A 106 -4.49 7.77 -3.74
C TYR A 106 -4.73 8.56 -5.03
N ALA A 107 -5.85 9.28 -5.15
CA ALA A 107 -6.18 10.11 -6.30
C ALA A 107 -5.27 11.35 -6.43
N GLU A 108 -4.92 12.02 -5.32
CA GLU A 108 -3.87 13.05 -5.33
C GLU A 108 -2.50 12.45 -5.59
N PHE A 109 -2.20 11.32 -4.94
CA PHE A 109 -0.92 10.64 -5.05
C PHE A 109 -0.61 10.23 -6.50
N GLY A 110 -1.53 9.54 -7.19
CA GLY A 110 -1.33 9.11 -8.58
C GLY A 110 -1.19 10.27 -9.58
N VAL A 111 -1.72 11.46 -9.26
CA VAL A 111 -1.57 12.69 -10.07
C VAL A 111 -0.27 13.43 -9.76
N ARG A 112 0.38 13.19 -8.61
CA ARG A 112 1.74 13.67 -8.30
C ARG A 112 2.82 12.91 -9.07
N VAL A 113 2.60 11.63 -9.38
CA VAL A 113 3.58 10.73 -10.05
C VAL A 113 3.01 9.98 -11.28
N PRO A 114 2.39 10.68 -12.25
CA PRO A 114 1.52 10.06 -13.27
C PRO A 114 2.26 9.27 -14.37
N LYS A 115 3.55 9.00 -14.22
CA LYS A 115 4.45 8.54 -15.31
C LYS A 115 5.58 7.60 -14.87
N THR A 116 5.53 7.06 -13.67
CA THR A 116 6.55 6.15 -13.14
C THR A 116 5.93 4.83 -12.70
N THR A 117 6.33 3.75 -13.36
CA THR A 117 5.99 2.37 -12.99
C THR A 117 6.21 2.13 -11.49
N GLY A 118 5.20 1.59 -10.81
CA GLY A 118 5.25 1.30 -9.36
C GLY A 118 4.78 2.43 -8.44
N SER A 119 4.54 3.64 -8.96
CA SER A 119 3.87 4.79 -8.33
C SER A 119 4.20 5.01 -6.83
N ALA A 120 3.47 4.36 -5.91
CA ALA A 120 3.66 4.41 -4.44
C ALA A 120 5.09 4.09 -3.99
N TYR A 121 5.68 3.03 -4.57
CA TYR A 121 7.06 2.61 -4.32
C TYR A 121 8.06 3.71 -4.71
N THR A 122 8.01 4.12 -5.99
CA THR A 122 9.00 5.01 -6.63
C THR A 122 9.04 6.37 -5.94
N TYR A 123 7.89 6.86 -5.51
CA TYR A 123 7.78 8.15 -4.87
C TYR A 123 8.34 8.16 -3.44
N SER A 124 8.02 7.12 -2.66
CA SER A 124 8.53 6.98 -1.29
C SER A 124 10.06 6.86 -1.27
N TYR A 125 10.68 6.37 -2.35
CA TYR A 125 12.13 6.38 -2.55
C TYR A 125 12.66 7.82 -2.70
N VAL A 126 12.01 8.65 -3.52
CA VAL A 126 12.41 10.04 -3.73
C VAL A 126 12.24 10.87 -2.45
N THR A 127 11.18 10.64 -1.65
CA THR A 127 10.77 11.58 -0.59
C THR A 127 10.96 11.09 0.85
N VAL A 128 11.15 9.79 1.09
CA VAL A 128 11.37 9.23 2.45
C VAL A 128 12.67 8.42 2.53
N GLY A 129 13.02 7.70 1.44
CA GLY A 129 14.27 6.98 1.30
C GLY A 129 14.10 5.48 1.02
N GLU A 130 15.21 4.86 0.61
CA GLU A 130 15.31 3.51 0.07
C GLU A 130 14.61 2.42 0.92
N CYS A 131 14.78 2.44 2.24
CA CYS A 131 14.20 1.43 3.13
C CYS A 131 12.66 1.52 3.23
N VAL A 132 12.09 2.72 3.34
CA VAL A 132 10.63 2.91 3.38
C VAL A 132 10.01 2.64 2.01
N ALA A 133 10.72 2.98 0.94
CA ALA A 133 10.34 2.58 -0.42
C ALA A 133 10.29 1.05 -0.57
N PHE A 134 11.36 0.34 -0.16
CA PHE A 134 11.39 -1.12 -0.20
C PHE A 134 10.21 -1.71 0.58
N PHE A 135 9.95 -1.23 1.79
CA PHE A 135 8.84 -1.73 2.61
C PHE A 135 7.46 -1.53 1.92
N ILE A 136 7.23 -0.36 1.31
CA ILE A 136 5.99 -0.10 0.55
C ILE A 136 5.90 -0.98 -0.70
N GLY A 137 6.99 -1.11 -1.46
CA GLY A 137 7.05 -1.96 -2.66
C GLY A 137 6.86 -3.45 -2.34
N TRP A 138 7.46 -3.94 -1.26
CA TRP A 138 7.28 -5.31 -0.78
C TRP A 138 5.84 -5.58 -0.34
N ASN A 139 5.21 -4.65 0.39
CA ASN A 139 3.80 -4.78 0.76
C ASN A 139 2.88 -4.83 -0.47
N LEU A 140 3.11 -4.01 -1.49
CA LEU A 140 2.36 -4.07 -2.76
C LEU A 140 2.58 -5.39 -3.52
N ILE A 141 3.79 -5.94 -3.50
CA ILE A 141 4.07 -7.27 -4.07
C ILE A 141 3.29 -8.34 -3.31
N LEU A 142 3.34 -8.36 -1.97
CA LEU A 142 2.59 -9.30 -1.13
C LEU A 142 1.08 -9.17 -1.32
N GLU A 143 0.55 -7.95 -1.37
CA GLU A 143 -0.86 -7.63 -1.61
C GLU A 143 -1.35 -8.25 -2.92
N TYR A 144 -0.70 -7.94 -4.04
CA TYR A 144 -1.10 -8.47 -5.34
C TYR A 144 -0.88 -10.00 -5.45
N LEU A 145 0.17 -10.53 -4.82
CA LEU A 145 0.48 -11.97 -4.75
C LEU A 145 -0.62 -12.74 -4.01
N ILE A 146 -1.02 -12.24 -2.83
CA ILE A 146 -2.11 -12.80 -2.01
C ILE A 146 -3.45 -12.61 -2.72
N GLY A 147 -3.67 -11.49 -3.43
CA GLY A 147 -4.87 -11.25 -4.23
C GLY A 147 -5.04 -12.24 -5.38
N THR A 148 -3.95 -12.52 -6.09
CA THR A 148 -3.91 -13.55 -7.16
C THR A 148 -4.19 -14.94 -6.58
N ALA A 149 -3.61 -15.27 -5.42
CA ALA A 149 -3.92 -16.54 -4.74
C ALA A 149 -5.41 -16.61 -4.32
N ALA A 150 -5.94 -15.55 -3.71
CA ALA A 150 -7.32 -15.49 -3.22
C ALA A 150 -8.35 -15.56 -4.36
N GLY A 151 -8.12 -14.85 -5.47
CA GLY A 151 -8.99 -14.92 -6.66
C GLY A 151 -9.02 -16.32 -7.28
N ALA A 152 -7.88 -17.01 -7.33
CA ALA A 152 -7.80 -18.39 -7.81
C ALA A 152 -8.51 -19.39 -6.88
N SER A 153 -8.31 -19.30 -5.57
CA SER A 153 -9.01 -20.13 -4.58
C SER A 153 -10.51 -19.87 -4.52
N ALA A 154 -10.96 -18.63 -4.70
CA ALA A 154 -12.38 -18.29 -4.79
C ALA A 154 -13.02 -18.85 -6.08
N LEU A 155 -12.33 -18.79 -7.21
CA LEU A 155 -12.82 -19.39 -8.47
C LEU A 155 -12.85 -20.93 -8.41
N SER A 156 -11.90 -21.54 -7.69
CA SER A 156 -11.89 -22.98 -7.39
C SER A 156 -13.08 -23.40 -6.53
N SER A 157 -13.32 -22.71 -5.40
CA SER A 157 -14.48 -22.91 -4.51
C SER A 157 -15.82 -22.77 -5.25
N MET A 158 -15.97 -21.74 -6.09
CA MET A 158 -17.15 -21.56 -6.95
C MET A 158 -17.35 -22.71 -7.96
N ALA A 159 -16.26 -23.26 -8.50
CA ALA A 159 -16.31 -24.40 -9.42
C ALA A 159 -16.65 -25.73 -8.72
N ASP A 160 -16.15 -25.94 -7.50
CA ASP A 160 -16.48 -27.10 -6.67
C ASP A 160 -17.95 -27.08 -6.20
N SER A 161 -18.45 -25.94 -5.74
CA SER A 161 -19.87 -25.74 -5.42
C SER A 161 -20.77 -25.99 -6.64
N LEU A 162 -20.37 -25.52 -7.84
CA LEU A 162 -21.10 -25.81 -9.09
C LEU A 162 -21.04 -27.31 -9.48
N ALA A 163 -20.01 -28.03 -9.03
CA ALA A 163 -19.87 -29.48 -9.15
C ALA A 163 -20.51 -30.27 -7.98
N ASN A 164 -21.26 -29.62 -7.09
CA ASN A 164 -21.84 -30.17 -5.85
C ASN A 164 -20.79 -30.85 -4.95
N HIS A 165 -19.66 -30.18 -4.73
CA HIS A 165 -18.54 -30.60 -3.86
C HIS A 165 -17.75 -31.87 -4.26
N SER A 166 -18.02 -32.39 -5.46
CA SER A 166 -17.35 -33.58 -6.01
C SER A 166 -15.83 -33.42 -6.20
N ILE A 167 -15.32 -32.19 -6.32
CA ILE A 167 -13.87 -31.94 -6.47
C ILE A 167 -13.20 -31.98 -5.10
N SER A 168 -13.78 -31.31 -4.10
CA SER A 168 -13.38 -31.38 -2.68
C SER A 168 -13.37 -32.83 -2.16
N ASP A 169 -14.43 -33.60 -2.41
CA ASP A 169 -14.54 -35.02 -2.03
C ASP A 169 -13.44 -35.88 -2.67
N PHE A 170 -13.24 -35.74 -4.00
CA PHE A 170 -12.22 -36.50 -4.73
C PHE A 170 -10.80 -36.21 -4.19
N MET A 171 -10.50 -34.92 -3.98
CA MET A 171 -9.20 -34.44 -3.50
C MET A 171 -8.91 -34.91 -2.08
N THR A 172 -9.90 -34.78 -1.18
CA THR A 172 -9.81 -35.24 0.20
C THR A 172 -9.64 -36.76 0.28
N THR A 173 -10.30 -37.51 -0.60
CA THR A 173 -10.19 -38.98 -0.68
C THR A 173 -8.83 -39.48 -1.19
N HIS A 174 -8.22 -38.80 -2.17
CA HIS A 174 -6.99 -39.29 -2.82
C HIS A 174 -5.69 -38.68 -2.30
N ILE A 175 -5.72 -37.43 -1.83
CA ILE A 175 -4.53 -36.67 -1.40
C ILE A 175 -4.47 -36.54 0.14
N GLY A 176 -5.62 -36.58 0.81
CA GLY A 176 -5.75 -36.42 2.25
C GLY A 176 -5.69 -34.95 2.72
N THR A 177 -5.95 -34.73 4.00
CA THR A 177 -5.89 -33.41 4.64
C THR A 177 -4.46 -33.07 5.10
N LEU A 178 -4.04 -31.82 4.87
CA LEU A 178 -2.68 -31.36 5.17
C LEU A 178 -2.63 -30.63 6.51
N ASN A 179 -2.71 -31.41 7.59
CA ASN A 179 -2.70 -30.88 8.96
C ASN A 179 -1.45 -30.03 9.26
N GLY A 180 -1.65 -28.74 9.56
CA GLY A 180 -0.63 -27.84 10.10
C GLY A 180 -0.03 -26.81 9.14
N PHE A 181 -0.28 -26.91 7.83
CA PHE A 181 0.18 -25.91 6.85
C PHE A 181 -1.00 -25.07 6.32
N GLY A 182 -1.08 -23.80 6.75
CA GLY A 182 -1.89 -22.74 6.11
C GLY A 182 -3.41 -22.93 6.09
N LYS A 183 -3.92 -24.03 6.64
CA LYS A 183 -5.29 -24.53 6.54
C LYS A 183 -5.66 -25.31 7.81
N GLY A 184 -6.91 -25.18 8.25
CA GLY A 184 -7.43 -25.83 9.47
C GLY A 184 -7.64 -27.34 9.33
N GLU A 185 -8.11 -27.98 10.41
CA GLU A 185 -8.20 -29.44 10.63
C GLU A 185 -9.05 -30.27 9.64
N GLN A 186 -9.52 -29.67 8.53
CA GLN A 186 -10.44 -30.27 7.55
C GLN A 186 -10.05 -29.97 6.08
N SER A 187 -8.89 -29.36 5.79
CA SER A 187 -8.63 -28.83 4.43
C SER A 187 -7.61 -29.62 3.60
N TYR A 188 -7.85 -29.66 2.30
CA TYR A 188 -7.03 -30.28 1.26
C TYR A 188 -6.16 -29.24 0.51
N PRO A 189 -5.05 -29.65 -0.13
CA PRO A 189 -4.27 -28.78 -1.00
C PRO A 189 -5.02 -28.51 -2.31
N ASP A 190 -5.22 -27.25 -2.69
CA ASP A 190 -6.08 -26.90 -3.84
C ASP A 190 -5.31 -26.87 -5.18
N LEU A 191 -5.29 -28.02 -5.86
CA LEU A 191 -4.69 -28.16 -7.20
C LEU A 191 -5.48 -27.44 -8.30
N LEU A 192 -6.79 -27.22 -8.12
CA LEU A 192 -7.62 -26.52 -9.11
C LEU A 192 -7.31 -25.02 -9.10
N ALA A 193 -7.21 -24.41 -7.91
CA ALA A 193 -6.75 -23.04 -7.76
C ALA A 193 -5.31 -22.84 -8.29
N LEU A 194 -4.39 -23.77 -8.02
CA LEU A 194 -3.04 -23.75 -8.59
C LEU A 194 -3.08 -23.74 -10.13
N LEU A 195 -3.90 -24.60 -10.75
CA LEU A 195 -4.02 -24.66 -12.20
C LEU A 195 -4.65 -23.38 -12.78
N ILE A 196 -5.67 -22.82 -12.12
CA ILE A 196 -6.29 -21.55 -12.46
C ILE A 196 -5.26 -20.40 -12.42
N ALA A 197 -4.49 -20.29 -11.33
CA ALA A 197 -3.48 -19.25 -11.17
C ALA A 197 -2.36 -19.34 -12.23
N LEU A 198 -1.88 -20.55 -12.55
CA LEU A 198 -0.91 -20.75 -13.63
C LEU A 198 -1.50 -20.42 -15.00
N LEU A 199 -2.75 -20.81 -15.29
CA LEU A 199 -3.41 -20.51 -16.56
C LEU A 199 -3.57 -19.00 -16.76
N VAL A 200 -4.00 -18.25 -15.74
CA VAL A 200 -4.12 -16.79 -15.84
C VAL A 200 -2.74 -16.11 -15.90
N THR A 201 -1.72 -16.68 -15.24
CA THR A 201 -0.31 -16.23 -15.41
C THR A 201 0.16 -16.35 -16.86
N VAL A 202 -0.17 -17.43 -17.55
CA VAL A 202 0.14 -17.59 -18.98
C VAL A 202 -0.63 -16.58 -19.83
N ILE A 203 -1.91 -16.31 -19.56
CA ILE A 203 -2.69 -15.30 -20.28
C ILE A 203 -2.07 -13.90 -20.15
N VAL A 204 -1.71 -13.48 -18.93
CA VAL A 204 -1.10 -12.16 -18.68
C VAL A 204 0.30 -12.07 -19.31
N ALA A 205 1.11 -13.14 -19.23
CA ALA A 205 2.44 -13.19 -19.84
C ALA A 205 2.40 -13.12 -21.37
N LEU A 206 1.34 -13.61 -22.02
CA LEU A 206 1.18 -13.61 -23.49
C LEU A 206 0.77 -12.25 -24.08
N GLY A 207 0.24 -11.30 -23.30
CA GLY A 207 0.12 -9.90 -23.76
C GLY A 207 -1.02 -9.06 -23.18
N VAL A 208 -0.68 -7.84 -22.73
CA VAL A 208 -1.58 -6.85 -22.11
C VAL A 208 -2.77 -6.48 -22.98
N LYS A 209 -2.57 -6.23 -24.28
CA LYS A 209 -3.61 -5.72 -25.19
C LYS A 209 -4.83 -6.65 -25.27
N ASN A 210 -4.61 -7.96 -25.30
CA ASN A 210 -5.67 -8.97 -25.32
C ASN A 210 -6.27 -9.18 -23.91
N SER A 211 -5.44 -9.16 -22.87
CA SER A 211 -5.86 -9.31 -21.47
C SER A 211 -6.83 -8.21 -21.01
N VAL A 212 -6.60 -6.95 -21.39
CA VAL A 212 -7.48 -5.82 -21.04
C VAL A 212 -8.83 -5.92 -21.77
N GLY A 213 -8.82 -6.33 -23.04
CA GLY A 213 -10.05 -6.58 -23.79
C GLY A 213 -10.93 -7.67 -23.15
N LEU A 214 -10.30 -8.79 -22.75
CA LEU A 214 -10.97 -9.86 -22.02
C LEU A 214 -11.53 -9.38 -20.67
N ASN A 215 -10.72 -8.63 -19.90
CA ASN A 215 -11.12 -8.07 -18.61
C ASN A 215 -12.37 -7.19 -18.74
N ASN A 216 -12.42 -6.31 -19.75
CA ASN A 216 -13.58 -5.44 -20.00
C ASN A 216 -14.85 -6.22 -20.33
N VAL A 217 -14.77 -7.25 -21.18
CA VAL A 217 -15.94 -8.07 -21.55
C VAL A 217 -16.46 -8.85 -20.34
N LEU A 218 -15.58 -9.49 -19.58
CA LEU A 218 -15.97 -10.24 -18.38
C LEU A 218 -16.54 -9.31 -17.28
N ASN A 219 -16.00 -8.09 -17.13
CA ASN A 219 -16.50 -7.14 -16.14
C ASN A 219 -17.89 -6.58 -16.52
N VAL A 220 -18.18 -6.39 -17.81
CA VAL A 220 -19.54 -6.05 -18.26
C VAL A 220 -20.51 -7.18 -17.96
N ILE A 221 -20.12 -8.45 -18.15
CA ILE A 221 -20.94 -9.61 -17.78
C ILE A 221 -21.17 -9.67 -16.26
N ASN A 222 -20.13 -9.46 -15.46
CA ASN A 222 -20.19 -9.39 -13.99
C ASN A 222 -21.22 -8.35 -13.51
N LEU A 223 -21.14 -7.10 -14.01
CA LEU A 223 -22.06 -6.03 -13.65
C LEU A 223 -23.51 -6.29 -14.12
N LEU A 224 -23.71 -6.91 -15.29
CA LEU A 224 -25.04 -7.31 -15.76
C LEU A 224 -25.65 -8.42 -14.90
N VAL A 225 -24.85 -9.40 -14.46
CA VAL A 225 -25.32 -10.45 -13.55
C VAL A 225 -25.57 -9.91 -12.14
N TRP A 226 -24.79 -8.94 -11.66
CA TRP A 226 -25.11 -8.22 -10.42
C TRP A 226 -26.45 -7.48 -10.53
N LEU A 227 -26.71 -6.75 -11.62
CA LEU A 227 -28.01 -6.11 -11.85
C LEU A 227 -29.16 -7.14 -11.92
N PHE A 228 -28.96 -8.29 -12.56
CA PHE A 228 -29.93 -9.39 -12.54
C PHE A 228 -30.18 -9.91 -11.11
N LEU A 229 -29.12 -10.16 -10.33
CA LEU A 229 -29.21 -10.61 -8.94
C LEU A 229 -29.98 -9.60 -8.09
N MET A 230 -29.74 -8.30 -8.28
CA MET A 230 -30.47 -7.23 -7.60
C MET A 230 -31.96 -7.24 -7.93
N VAL A 231 -32.33 -7.36 -9.21
CA VAL A 231 -33.75 -7.38 -9.62
C VAL A 231 -34.44 -8.68 -9.22
N ALA A 232 -33.79 -9.84 -9.41
CA ALA A 232 -34.35 -11.15 -9.08
C ALA A 232 -34.50 -11.36 -7.58
N GLY A 233 -33.50 -10.96 -6.78
CA GLY A 233 -33.52 -11.15 -5.32
C GLY A 233 -34.61 -10.35 -4.61
N LEU A 234 -35.02 -9.20 -5.15
CA LEU A 234 -36.14 -8.40 -4.60
C LEU A 234 -37.47 -9.17 -4.56
N PHE A 235 -37.67 -10.18 -5.41
CA PHE A 235 -38.88 -11.03 -5.38
C PHE A 235 -38.86 -12.10 -4.28
N PHE A 236 -37.72 -12.31 -3.62
CA PHE A 236 -37.53 -13.32 -2.56
C PHE A 236 -37.10 -12.72 -1.21
N VAL A 237 -37.18 -11.40 -1.07
CA VAL A 237 -36.95 -10.68 0.19
C VAL A 237 -38.04 -11.03 1.22
N ASN A 238 -37.65 -11.46 2.41
CA ASN A 238 -38.53 -11.54 3.57
C ASN A 238 -37.98 -10.71 4.75
N GLY A 239 -38.82 -9.84 5.32
CA GLY A 239 -38.51 -9.03 6.49
C GLY A 239 -38.31 -9.85 7.78
N ASP A 240 -38.96 -11.01 7.90
CA ASP A 240 -38.86 -11.90 9.08
C ASP A 240 -37.41 -12.23 9.45
N ASN A 241 -36.53 -12.32 8.44
CA ASN A 241 -35.11 -12.61 8.57
C ASN A 241 -34.35 -11.56 9.42
N TRP A 242 -34.87 -10.33 9.50
CA TRP A 242 -34.29 -9.23 10.27
C TRP A 242 -35.00 -8.93 11.59
N GLU A 243 -36.27 -9.34 11.70
CA GLU A 243 -37.09 -9.10 12.89
C GLU A 243 -36.62 -9.89 14.14
N HIS A 244 -37.29 -9.64 15.26
CA HIS A 244 -37.06 -10.32 16.55
C HIS A 244 -35.64 -10.13 17.11
N GLY A 245 -35.00 -8.98 16.80
CA GLY A 245 -33.67 -8.61 17.29
C GLY A 245 -32.51 -9.24 16.53
N ARG A 246 -32.77 -10.03 15.48
CA ARG A 246 -31.76 -10.79 14.74
C ARG A 246 -30.90 -9.96 13.79
N PHE A 247 -31.08 -8.64 13.74
CA PHE A 247 -30.25 -7.75 12.93
C PHE A 247 -28.77 -7.68 13.40
N LEU A 248 -28.50 -7.82 14.70
CA LEU A 248 -27.15 -7.74 15.30
C LEU A 248 -26.84 -8.93 16.24
N PRO A 249 -26.80 -10.18 15.76
CA PRO A 249 -26.64 -11.36 16.62
C PRO A 249 -25.30 -11.39 17.34
N PHE A 250 -24.24 -10.87 16.70
CA PHE A 250 -22.89 -10.71 17.26
C PHE A 250 -22.63 -9.31 17.85
N GLY A 251 -23.67 -8.45 17.89
CA GLY A 251 -23.60 -7.07 18.37
C GLY A 251 -22.63 -6.16 17.61
N TRP A 252 -22.38 -4.98 18.17
CA TRP A 252 -21.44 -3.99 17.60
C TRP A 252 -19.99 -4.48 17.53
N SER A 253 -19.59 -5.47 18.34
CA SER A 253 -18.25 -6.06 18.23
C SER A 253 -18.11 -6.86 16.93
N GLY A 254 -19.13 -7.65 16.59
CA GLY A 254 -19.20 -8.40 15.34
C GLY A 254 -19.22 -7.50 14.11
N VAL A 255 -20.03 -6.42 14.12
CA VAL A 255 -20.03 -5.41 13.04
C VAL A 255 -18.65 -4.79 12.84
N MET A 256 -17.94 -4.43 13.92
CA MET A 256 -16.62 -3.79 13.81
C MET A 256 -15.50 -4.76 13.40
N GLN A 257 -15.63 -6.06 13.73
CA GLN A 257 -14.75 -7.10 13.22
C GLN A 257 -15.03 -7.38 11.74
N GLY A 258 -16.31 -7.56 11.41
CA GLY A 258 -16.78 -7.70 10.04
C GLY A 258 -16.39 -6.53 9.15
N ALA A 259 -16.36 -5.29 9.66
CA ALA A 259 -15.91 -4.11 8.90
C ALA A 259 -14.44 -4.22 8.45
N ALA A 260 -13.57 -4.84 9.27
CA ALA A 260 -12.16 -5.04 8.92
C ALA A 260 -11.97 -6.16 7.89
N THR A 261 -12.86 -7.16 7.84
CA THR A 261 -12.88 -8.19 6.78
C THR A 261 -13.58 -7.69 5.51
N CYS A 262 -14.69 -6.96 5.63
CA CYS A 262 -15.38 -6.27 4.52
C CYS A 262 -14.50 -5.23 3.83
N PHE A 263 -13.44 -4.73 4.48
CA PHE A 263 -12.46 -3.86 3.84
C PHE A 263 -11.85 -4.49 2.58
N TYR A 264 -11.62 -5.82 2.59
CA TYR A 264 -11.16 -6.60 1.44
C TYR A 264 -11.95 -6.31 0.15
N ALA A 265 -13.26 -6.11 0.27
CA ALA A 265 -14.16 -5.89 -0.85
C ALA A 265 -13.94 -4.55 -1.60
N PHE A 266 -13.18 -3.62 -1.01
CA PHE A 266 -12.84 -2.33 -1.59
C PHE A 266 -11.36 -2.21 -1.98
N ILE A 267 -10.60 -3.31 -1.90
CA ILE A 267 -9.19 -3.35 -2.32
C ILE A 267 -9.12 -3.45 -3.85
N GLY A 268 -8.17 -2.77 -4.47
CA GLY A 268 -7.92 -2.83 -5.91
C GLY A 268 -8.18 -1.54 -6.69
N PHE A 269 -8.66 -0.46 -6.07
CA PHE A 269 -8.67 0.87 -6.73
C PHE A 269 -7.25 1.45 -6.87
N ASP A 270 -6.33 1.07 -5.98
CA ASP A 270 -4.91 1.43 -6.00
C ASP A 270 -4.19 0.98 -7.29
N ILE A 271 -4.69 -0.09 -7.92
CA ILE A 271 -4.19 -0.67 -9.18
C ILE A 271 -4.25 0.37 -10.31
N ILE A 272 -5.21 1.31 -10.25
CA ILE A 272 -5.33 2.44 -11.19
C ILE A 272 -4.13 3.39 -11.07
N ALA A 273 -3.61 3.62 -9.86
CA ALA A 273 -2.41 4.43 -9.65
C ALA A 273 -1.15 3.66 -10.09
N THR A 274 -1.05 2.37 -9.77
CA THR A 274 0.07 1.50 -10.16
C THR A 274 0.19 1.33 -11.69
N THR A 275 -0.93 1.38 -12.41
CA THR A 275 -0.99 1.27 -13.90
C THR A 275 -0.92 2.61 -14.63
N GLY A 276 -0.74 3.73 -13.92
CA GLY A 276 -0.82 5.09 -14.46
C GLY A 276 0.12 5.41 -15.62
N GLU A 277 1.30 4.77 -15.73
CA GLU A 277 2.25 5.04 -16.84
C GLU A 277 1.70 4.63 -18.22
N GLU A 278 0.87 3.59 -18.27
CA GLU A 278 0.22 3.08 -19.49
C GLU A 278 -1.08 3.82 -19.84
N ALA A 279 -1.52 4.75 -18.99
CA ALA A 279 -2.68 5.58 -19.27
C ALA A 279 -2.37 6.63 -20.36
N LYS A 280 -3.35 6.88 -21.23
CA LYS A 280 -3.27 7.94 -22.25
C LYS A 280 -3.29 9.34 -21.62
N SER A 281 -4.06 9.54 -20.55
CA SER A 281 -4.27 10.84 -19.88
C SER A 281 -4.28 10.71 -18.34
N PRO A 282 -3.18 10.27 -17.69
CA PRO A 282 -3.17 9.89 -16.28
C PRO A 282 -3.63 10.99 -15.32
N ASN A 283 -3.22 12.25 -15.55
CA ASN A 283 -3.54 13.41 -14.72
C ASN A 283 -5.05 13.61 -14.45
N THR A 284 -5.91 13.18 -15.36
CA THR A 284 -7.38 13.29 -15.25
C THR A 284 -8.05 11.92 -15.15
N SER A 285 -7.52 10.90 -15.83
CA SER A 285 -8.10 9.55 -15.84
C SER A 285 -7.94 8.83 -14.49
N ILE A 286 -6.81 8.98 -13.79
CA ILE A 286 -6.57 8.31 -12.50
C ILE A 286 -7.58 8.77 -11.42
N PRO A 287 -7.72 10.07 -11.10
CA PRO A 287 -8.62 10.51 -10.03
C PRO A 287 -10.10 10.24 -10.38
N TYR A 288 -10.48 10.38 -11.66
CA TYR A 288 -11.81 10.01 -12.13
C TYR A 288 -12.08 8.51 -11.94
N ALA A 289 -11.15 7.65 -12.37
CA ALA A 289 -11.34 6.20 -12.33
C ALA A 289 -11.36 5.64 -10.90
N ILE A 290 -10.51 6.14 -9.99
CA ILE A 290 -10.55 5.77 -8.56
C ILE A 290 -11.92 6.14 -7.96
N THR A 291 -12.38 7.39 -8.18
CA THR A 291 -13.66 7.87 -7.64
C THR A 291 -14.84 7.08 -8.19
N ALA A 292 -14.90 6.87 -9.51
CA ALA A 292 -15.95 6.10 -10.16
C ALA A 292 -15.98 4.65 -9.68
N SER A 293 -14.81 4.02 -9.54
CA SER A 293 -14.71 2.63 -9.07
C SER A 293 -15.25 2.48 -7.65
N LEU A 294 -14.80 3.33 -6.72
CA LEU A 294 -15.24 3.30 -5.32
C LEU A 294 -16.74 3.56 -5.16
N VAL A 295 -17.33 4.46 -5.95
CA VAL A 295 -18.78 4.70 -5.96
C VAL A 295 -19.55 3.48 -6.50
N THR A 296 -19.11 2.86 -7.59
CA THR A 296 -19.70 1.63 -8.11
C THR A 296 -19.63 0.49 -7.08
N CYS A 297 -18.50 0.34 -6.41
CA CYS A 297 -18.32 -0.66 -5.34
C CYS A 297 -19.27 -0.40 -4.17
N LEU A 298 -19.37 0.85 -3.69
CA LEU A 298 -20.32 1.21 -2.64
C LEU A 298 -21.76 0.79 -3.00
N THR A 299 -22.19 1.03 -4.25
CA THR A 299 -23.53 0.59 -4.70
C THR A 299 -23.70 -0.93 -4.80
N ALA A 300 -22.64 -1.68 -5.11
CA ALA A 300 -22.67 -3.13 -5.13
C ALA A 300 -22.70 -3.74 -3.70
N TYR A 301 -21.89 -3.21 -2.79
CA TYR A 301 -21.66 -3.78 -1.46
C TYR A 301 -22.67 -3.39 -0.38
N VAL A 302 -23.39 -2.28 -0.57
CA VAL A 302 -24.53 -1.91 0.31
C VAL A 302 -25.83 -2.61 -0.13
N SER A 303 -25.73 -3.62 -1.01
CA SER A 303 -26.87 -4.45 -1.41
C SER A 303 -27.39 -5.31 -0.25
N VAL A 304 -28.65 -5.09 0.10
CA VAL A 304 -29.30 -5.65 1.29
C VAL A 304 -29.66 -7.15 1.13
N ILE A 305 -29.80 -7.58 -0.13
CA ILE A 305 -30.60 -8.73 -0.56
C ILE A 305 -30.18 -10.06 0.06
N LEU A 306 -28.88 -10.40 0.11
CA LEU A 306 -28.41 -11.69 0.62
C LEU A 306 -28.99 -12.01 2.01
N THR A 307 -28.96 -11.02 2.92
CA THR A 307 -29.40 -11.18 4.32
C THR A 307 -30.90 -11.00 4.54
N LEU A 308 -31.64 -10.53 3.53
CA LEU A 308 -33.11 -10.51 3.52
C LEU A 308 -33.70 -11.73 2.81
N MET A 309 -32.94 -12.38 1.93
CA MET A 309 -33.35 -13.58 1.21
C MET A 309 -33.07 -14.85 2.04
N VAL A 310 -31.88 -14.98 2.64
CA VAL A 310 -31.49 -16.17 3.41
C VAL A 310 -31.13 -15.79 4.86
N PRO A 311 -31.63 -16.53 5.88
CA PRO A 311 -31.21 -16.35 7.27
C PRO A 311 -29.69 -16.55 7.44
N SER A 312 -29.03 -15.74 8.28
CA SER A 312 -27.57 -15.76 8.48
C SER A 312 -26.98 -17.16 8.68
N ASP A 313 -27.70 -18.00 9.41
CA ASP A 313 -27.25 -19.32 9.86
C ASP A 313 -27.26 -20.36 8.72
N GLN A 314 -28.00 -20.08 7.64
CA GLN A 314 -28.18 -20.94 6.46
C GLN A 314 -27.46 -20.41 5.20
N ILE A 315 -26.81 -19.24 5.28
CA ILE A 315 -25.97 -18.73 4.19
C ILE A 315 -24.84 -19.72 3.92
N ASP A 316 -24.55 -20.03 2.66
CA ASP A 316 -23.40 -20.88 2.33
C ASP A 316 -22.06 -20.15 2.54
N ALA A 317 -21.01 -20.87 2.93
CA ALA A 317 -19.71 -20.29 3.26
C ALA A 317 -18.82 -20.04 2.02
N ASP A 318 -19.03 -20.80 0.95
CA ASP A 318 -18.16 -20.86 -0.23
C ASP A 318 -18.77 -20.09 -1.42
N ALA A 319 -20.05 -20.31 -1.72
CA ALA A 319 -20.77 -19.69 -2.84
C ALA A 319 -22.12 -19.02 -2.43
N PRO A 320 -22.12 -18.11 -1.43
CA PRO A 320 -23.34 -17.54 -0.83
C PRO A 320 -24.32 -16.91 -1.83
N LEU A 321 -23.83 -16.11 -2.78
CA LEU A 321 -24.70 -15.46 -3.78
C LEU A 321 -25.27 -16.42 -4.81
N MET A 322 -24.65 -17.59 -5.02
CA MET A 322 -25.15 -18.60 -5.94
C MET A 322 -26.20 -19.49 -5.26
N GLU A 323 -25.90 -20.00 -4.06
CA GLU A 323 -26.78 -20.96 -3.38
C GLU A 323 -28.03 -20.32 -2.76
N MET A 324 -28.05 -18.99 -2.52
CA MET A 324 -29.27 -18.33 -2.03
C MET A 324 -30.49 -18.53 -2.95
N PHE A 325 -30.29 -18.60 -4.27
CA PHE A 325 -31.34 -18.94 -5.23
C PHE A 325 -31.69 -20.43 -5.24
N ALA A 326 -30.74 -21.31 -4.94
CA ALA A 326 -30.96 -22.76 -4.84
C ALA A 326 -31.83 -23.11 -3.62
N ALA A 327 -31.61 -22.44 -2.48
CA ALA A 327 -32.45 -22.54 -1.29
C ALA A 327 -33.93 -22.18 -1.55
N HIS A 328 -34.18 -21.34 -2.56
CA HIS A 328 -35.51 -20.93 -3.03
C HIS A 328 -35.99 -21.72 -4.27
N GLY A 329 -35.34 -22.85 -4.60
CA GLY A 329 -35.68 -23.72 -5.73
C GLY A 329 -35.38 -23.14 -7.12
N CYS A 330 -34.80 -21.95 -7.21
CA CYS A 330 -34.64 -21.18 -8.44
C CYS A 330 -33.33 -21.52 -9.19
N MET A 331 -33.18 -22.77 -9.60
CA MET A 331 -31.97 -23.29 -10.27
C MET A 331 -31.57 -22.50 -11.53
N PHE A 332 -32.53 -21.91 -12.25
CA PHE A 332 -32.23 -21.03 -13.40
C PHE A 332 -31.43 -19.78 -12.98
N ALA A 333 -31.79 -19.16 -11.85
CA ALA A 333 -31.06 -18.02 -11.31
C ALA A 333 -29.69 -18.45 -10.75
N LYS A 334 -29.59 -19.65 -10.13
CA LYS A 334 -28.30 -20.24 -9.70
C LYS A 334 -27.27 -20.23 -10.83
N TYR A 335 -27.63 -20.74 -12.01
CA TYR A 335 -26.71 -20.81 -13.16
C TYR A 335 -26.38 -19.43 -13.76
N ILE A 336 -27.30 -18.47 -13.77
CA ILE A 336 -26.99 -17.09 -14.21
C ILE A 336 -25.98 -16.45 -13.25
N VAL A 337 -26.19 -16.58 -11.93
CA VAL A 337 -25.24 -16.06 -10.94
C VAL A 337 -23.89 -16.76 -11.05
N ALA A 338 -23.85 -18.09 -11.25
CA ALA A 338 -22.60 -18.83 -11.45
C ALA A 338 -21.74 -18.26 -12.60
N VAL A 339 -22.35 -17.90 -13.73
CA VAL A 339 -21.65 -17.26 -14.86
C VAL A 339 -21.09 -15.88 -14.45
N GLY A 340 -21.84 -15.09 -13.69
CA GLY A 340 -21.35 -13.82 -13.13
C GLY A 340 -20.20 -14.01 -12.15
N SER A 341 -20.32 -14.96 -11.21
CA SER A 341 -19.27 -15.33 -10.26
C SER A 341 -17.98 -15.69 -11.00
N ILE A 342 -18.05 -16.60 -11.98
CA ILE A 342 -16.90 -17.02 -12.77
C ILE A 342 -16.27 -15.82 -13.50
N ALA A 343 -17.08 -14.95 -14.10
CA ALA A 343 -16.58 -13.75 -14.78
C ALA A 343 -15.92 -12.75 -13.81
N GLY A 344 -16.59 -12.36 -12.72
CA GLY A 344 -16.09 -11.38 -11.75
C GLY A 344 -14.88 -11.86 -10.96
N LEU A 345 -14.83 -13.14 -10.57
CA LEU A 345 -13.66 -13.74 -9.93
C LEU A 345 -12.47 -13.81 -10.89
N THR A 346 -12.68 -14.17 -12.16
CA THR A 346 -11.62 -14.15 -13.20
C THR A 346 -11.10 -12.72 -13.45
N VAL A 347 -11.98 -11.72 -13.45
CA VAL A 347 -11.62 -10.30 -13.60
C VAL A 347 -10.80 -9.80 -12.41
N SER A 348 -11.18 -10.14 -11.17
CA SER A 348 -10.43 -9.74 -9.98
C SER A 348 -9.07 -10.44 -9.86
N LEU A 349 -8.99 -11.70 -10.32
CA LEU A 349 -7.75 -12.47 -10.48
C LEU A 349 -6.82 -11.85 -11.54
N LEU A 350 -7.34 -11.51 -12.73
CA LEU A 350 -6.60 -10.77 -13.77
C LEU A 350 -6.14 -9.41 -13.26
N GLY A 351 -7.04 -8.67 -12.61
CA GLY A 351 -6.80 -7.34 -12.05
C GLY A 351 -5.69 -7.32 -11.01
N SER A 352 -5.64 -8.32 -10.11
CA SER A 352 -4.57 -8.49 -9.11
C SER A 352 -3.23 -8.89 -9.75
N LEU A 353 -3.24 -9.77 -10.76
CA LEU A 353 -2.02 -10.23 -11.42
C LEU A 353 -1.42 -9.20 -12.40
N PHE A 354 -2.21 -8.25 -12.88
CA PHE A 354 -1.77 -7.21 -13.82
C PHE A 354 -0.71 -6.25 -13.25
N PRO A 355 -0.86 -5.59 -12.08
CA PRO A 355 0.14 -4.67 -11.53
C PRO A 355 1.39 -5.37 -10.97
N MET A 356 1.27 -6.62 -10.51
CA MET A 356 2.34 -7.32 -9.77
C MET A 356 3.70 -7.34 -10.50
N PRO A 357 3.80 -7.69 -11.80
CA PRO A 357 5.07 -7.73 -12.52
C PRO A 357 5.69 -6.34 -12.73
N ARG A 358 4.86 -5.28 -12.69
CA ARG A 358 5.28 -3.89 -12.89
C ARG A 358 5.96 -3.34 -11.64
N VAL A 359 5.43 -3.61 -10.45
CA VAL A 359 6.10 -3.27 -9.18
C VAL A 359 7.44 -4.00 -9.05
N ILE A 360 7.44 -5.30 -9.37
CA ILE A 360 8.65 -6.13 -9.37
C ILE A 360 9.70 -5.59 -10.35
N TYR A 361 9.30 -5.24 -11.58
CA TYR A 361 10.18 -4.63 -12.59
C TYR A 361 10.81 -3.32 -12.10
N ALA A 362 10.02 -2.42 -11.51
CA ALA A 362 10.52 -1.14 -10.98
C ALA A 362 11.55 -1.36 -9.86
N MET A 363 11.24 -2.19 -8.87
CA MET A 363 12.16 -2.50 -7.76
C MET A 363 13.43 -3.24 -8.23
N ALA A 364 13.31 -4.14 -9.21
CA ALA A 364 14.46 -4.85 -9.78
C ALA A 364 15.37 -3.93 -10.60
N GLY A 365 14.81 -2.95 -11.30
CA GLY A 365 15.57 -1.96 -12.06
C GLY A 365 16.31 -0.95 -11.19
N ASP A 366 15.72 -0.59 -10.05
CA ASP A 366 16.38 0.20 -9.00
C ASP A 366 17.35 -0.62 -8.13
N GLY A 367 17.49 -1.93 -8.38
CA GLY A 367 18.44 -2.81 -7.73
C GLY A 367 18.03 -3.35 -6.36
N LEU A 368 16.79 -3.09 -5.92
CA LEU A 368 16.21 -3.60 -4.67
C LEU A 368 15.68 -5.05 -4.77
N LEU A 369 15.55 -5.56 -5.99
CA LEU A 369 15.29 -6.98 -6.28
C LEU A 369 16.31 -7.48 -7.31
N PHE A 370 16.41 -8.80 -7.47
CA PHE A 370 17.35 -9.42 -8.40
C PHE A 370 17.14 -8.93 -9.85
N LYS A 371 18.22 -8.44 -10.49
CA LYS A 371 18.20 -7.81 -11.81
C LYS A 371 17.60 -8.66 -12.94
N PHE A 372 17.54 -9.99 -12.81
CA PHE A 372 16.90 -10.85 -13.81
C PHE A 372 15.38 -10.62 -13.92
N LEU A 373 14.75 -10.10 -12.86
CA LEU A 373 13.33 -9.74 -12.82
C LEU A 373 13.03 -8.45 -13.59
N ALA A 374 14.03 -7.61 -13.85
CA ALA A 374 13.91 -6.40 -14.66
C ALA A 374 13.89 -6.66 -16.18
N ASN A 375 13.91 -7.93 -16.62
CA ASN A 375 13.99 -8.28 -18.04
C ASN A 375 12.62 -8.18 -18.74
N VAL A 376 12.54 -7.37 -19.80
CA VAL A 376 11.33 -7.11 -20.59
C VAL A 376 11.34 -7.95 -21.87
N SER A 377 10.23 -8.62 -22.15
CA SER A 377 10.01 -9.36 -23.41
C SER A 377 9.81 -8.39 -24.57
N SER A 378 10.66 -8.52 -25.60
CA SER A 378 10.59 -7.71 -26.83
C SER A 378 9.36 -7.98 -27.70
N TYR A 379 8.66 -9.11 -27.49
CA TYR A 379 7.45 -9.45 -28.24
C TYR A 379 6.16 -8.93 -27.58
N THR A 380 6.12 -8.88 -26.24
CA THR A 380 4.92 -8.51 -25.47
C THR A 380 5.00 -7.14 -24.81
N GLU A 381 6.15 -6.46 -24.86
CA GLU A 381 6.42 -5.17 -24.22
C GLU A 381 6.27 -5.22 -22.68
N THR A 382 6.36 -6.41 -22.07
CA THR A 382 6.08 -6.67 -20.65
C THR A 382 7.20 -7.44 -19.92
N PRO A 383 7.35 -7.28 -18.58
CA PRO A 383 8.31 -8.03 -17.77
C PRO A 383 7.84 -9.47 -17.52
N ALA A 384 7.88 -10.30 -18.58
CA ALA A 384 7.38 -11.66 -18.57
C ALA A 384 8.08 -12.56 -17.54
N VAL A 385 9.36 -12.34 -17.26
CA VAL A 385 10.12 -13.10 -16.24
C VAL A 385 9.57 -12.84 -14.84
N ALA A 386 9.31 -11.57 -14.49
CA ALA A 386 8.66 -11.23 -13.23
C ALA A 386 7.27 -11.86 -13.13
N CYS A 387 6.48 -11.80 -14.21
CA CYS A 387 5.12 -12.37 -14.26
C CYS A 387 5.10 -13.88 -14.02
N VAL A 388 5.99 -14.65 -14.65
CA VAL A 388 6.05 -16.11 -14.48
C VAL A 388 6.50 -16.49 -13.07
N VAL A 389 7.52 -15.81 -12.53
CA VAL A 389 8.04 -16.08 -11.18
C VAL A 389 7.00 -15.73 -10.10
N SER A 390 6.35 -14.58 -10.20
CA SER A 390 5.38 -14.14 -9.19
C SER A 390 4.05 -14.87 -9.31
N GLY A 391 3.58 -15.17 -10.53
CA GLY A 391 2.39 -15.99 -10.77
C GLY A 391 2.55 -17.43 -10.30
N PHE A 392 3.73 -18.04 -10.47
CA PHE A 392 4.05 -19.35 -9.88
C PHE A 392 4.02 -19.32 -8.35
N LEU A 393 4.55 -18.28 -7.72
CA LEU A 393 4.51 -18.12 -6.27
C LEU A 393 3.06 -17.91 -5.75
N ALA A 394 2.23 -17.16 -6.48
CA ALA A 394 0.81 -17.03 -6.17
C ALA A 394 0.06 -18.37 -6.30
N ALA A 395 0.36 -19.17 -7.33
CA ALA A 395 -0.23 -20.49 -7.54
C ALA A 395 0.15 -21.49 -6.43
N LEU A 396 1.39 -21.39 -5.90
CA LEU A 396 1.83 -22.15 -4.73
C LEU A 396 1.11 -21.71 -3.45
N LEU A 397 0.75 -20.43 -3.32
CA LEU A 397 -0.01 -19.92 -2.17
C LEU A 397 -1.48 -20.33 -2.21
N SER A 398 -2.13 -20.31 -3.38
CA SER A 398 -3.52 -20.80 -3.53
C SER A 398 -3.65 -22.31 -3.25
N LEU A 399 -2.59 -23.08 -3.49
CA LEU A 399 -2.51 -24.50 -3.11
C LEU A 399 -2.52 -24.67 -1.58
N LEU A 400 -1.63 -23.94 -0.88
CA LEU A 400 -1.23 -24.20 0.50
C LEU A 400 -1.97 -23.40 1.57
N VAL A 401 -2.64 -22.30 1.23
CA VAL A 401 -3.26 -21.37 2.19
C VAL A 401 -4.78 -21.38 2.04
N SER A 402 -5.53 -21.17 3.13
CA SER A 402 -6.99 -21.05 3.06
C SER A 402 -7.43 -19.70 2.49
N LEU A 403 -8.56 -19.67 1.76
CA LEU A 403 -9.12 -18.45 1.17
C LEU A 403 -9.38 -17.37 2.24
N ARG A 404 -9.92 -17.75 3.39
CA ARG A 404 -10.11 -16.87 4.55
C ARG A 404 -8.78 -16.24 5.02
N ASP A 405 -7.74 -17.06 5.17
CA ASP A 405 -6.45 -16.56 5.66
C ASP A 405 -5.81 -15.60 4.64
N LEU A 406 -5.96 -15.86 3.34
CA LEU A 406 -5.55 -14.92 2.28
C LEU A 406 -6.33 -13.59 2.37
N ILE A 407 -7.65 -13.63 2.59
CA ILE A 407 -8.49 -12.44 2.78
C ILE A 407 -8.06 -11.62 4.01
N GLU A 408 -7.87 -12.27 5.17
CA GLU A 408 -7.41 -11.59 6.39
C GLU A 408 -5.98 -11.01 6.23
N MET A 409 -5.06 -11.76 5.61
CA MET A 409 -3.66 -11.33 5.39
C MET A 409 -3.52 -10.21 4.36
N MET A 410 -4.33 -10.20 3.29
CA MET A 410 -4.39 -9.05 2.38
C MET A 410 -4.88 -7.81 3.13
N SER A 411 -5.99 -7.94 3.88
CA SER A 411 -6.65 -6.81 4.53
C SER A 411 -5.69 -6.02 5.44
N ILE A 412 -4.85 -6.70 6.23
CA ILE A 412 -3.84 -6.02 7.06
C ILE A 412 -2.75 -5.33 6.22
N GLY A 413 -2.24 -5.98 5.17
CA GLY A 413 -1.20 -5.42 4.30
C GLY A 413 -1.66 -4.17 3.55
N THR A 414 -2.85 -4.22 2.97
CA THR A 414 -3.46 -3.08 2.27
C THR A 414 -3.82 -1.93 3.22
N LEU A 415 -4.41 -2.22 4.38
CA LEU A 415 -4.67 -1.19 5.40
C LEU A 415 -3.37 -0.48 5.81
N LEU A 416 -2.27 -1.23 5.98
CA LEU A 416 -0.94 -0.67 6.26
C LEU A 416 -0.46 0.20 5.10
N ALA A 417 -0.47 -0.30 3.86
CA ALA A 417 -0.08 0.45 2.67
C ALA A 417 -0.89 1.77 2.53
N TYR A 418 -2.20 1.72 2.78
CA TYR A 418 -3.07 2.90 2.70
C TYR A 418 -2.80 3.90 3.83
N THR A 419 -2.38 3.47 5.04
CA THR A 419 -1.86 4.41 6.07
C THR A 419 -0.57 5.08 5.63
N LEU A 420 0.35 4.34 4.99
CA LEU A 420 1.63 4.86 4.51
C LEU A 420 1.46 5.84 3.35
N VAL A 421 0.59 5.57 2.38
CA VAL A 421 0.28 6.52 1.29
C VAL A 421 -0.44 7.76 1.82
N SER A 422 -1.33 7.63 2.81
CA SER A 422 -1.97 8.78 3.47
C SER A 422 -0.95 9.65 4.22
N LEU A 423 0.00 9.02 4.92
CA LEU A 423 1.13 9.70 5.56
C LEU A 423 2.04 10.39 4.53
N CYS A 424 2.31 9.76 3.39
CA CYS A 424 3.06 10.38 2.30
C CYS A 424 2.33 11.63 1.80
N VAL A 425 1.07 11.54 1.37
CA VAL A 425 0.29 12.71 0.90
C VAL A 425 0.31 13.86 1.90
N LEU A 426 0.24 13.55 3.20
CA LEU A 426 0.35 14.54 4.28
C LEU A 426 1.73 15.22 4.33
N LEU A 427 2.83 14.46 4.37
CA LEU A 427 4.19 15.01 4.42
C LEU A 427 4.46 15.98 3.25
N LEU A 428 3.94 15.66 2.07
CA LEU A 428 4.22 16.35 0.81
C LEU A 428 3.33 17.57 0.54
N ARG A 429 2.40 17.84 1.44
CA ARG A 429 1.67 19.12 1.51
C ARG A 429 2.46 20.17 2.28
N TYR A 430 3.37 19.74 3.17
CA TYR A 430 4.14 20.62 4.07
C TYR A 430 5.67 20.53 3.88
N GLN A 431 6.16 19.72 2.93
CA GLN A 431 7.59 19.70 2.56
C GLN A 431 7.96 20.99 1.78
N PRO A 432 9.05 21.69 2.17
CA PRO A 432 9.46 22.94 1.54
C PRO A 432 10.02 22.74 0.12
N GLU A 433 10.01 23.82 -0.67
CA GLU A 433 10.26 23.77 -2.12
C GLU A 433 11.67 23.32 -2.55
N GLY A 434 12.67 23.37 -1.64
CA GLY A 434 14.07 23.06 -1.95
C GLY A 434 14.31 21.67 -2.54
N ASP A 435 13.84 20.61 -1.87
CA ASP A 435 13.93 19.23 -2.36
C ASP A 435 13.03 19.00 -3.58
N ILE A 436 11.92 19.73 -3.62
CA ILE A 436 10.84 19.58 -4.62
C ILE A 436 11.25 20.19 -5.95
N HIS A 437 12.14 21.20 -5.99
CA HIS A 437 12.47 21.92 -7.23
C HIS A 437 13.10 21.01 -8.30
N GLY A 438 13.90 20.00 -7.91
CA GLY A 438 14.39 18.97 -8.84
C GLY A 438 13.24 18.13 -9.41
N LEU A 439 12.36 17.62 -8.55
CA LEU A 439 11.19 16.82 -8.93
C LEU A 439 10.16 17.59 -9.78
N VAL A 440 10.12 18.92 -9.63
CA VAL A 440 9.25 19.78 -10.44
C VAL A 440 9.87 20.12 -11.78
N ASN A 441 11.18 20.42 -11.84
CA ASN A 441 11.88 20.58 -13.11
C ASN A 441 11.74 19.31 -13.96
N PHE A 442 11.98 18.13 -13.37
CA PHE A 442 11.76 16.82 -14.00
C PHE A 442 10.38 16.70 -14.69
N LEU A 443 9.31 16.88 -13.92
CA LEU A 443 7.94 16.69 -14.41
C LEU A 443 7.52 17.74 -15.45
N SER A 444 8.07 18.96 -15.37
CA SER A 444 7.76 20.08 -16.27
C SER A 444 8.61 20.09 -17.55
N GLU A 445 9.89 19.73 -17.51
CA GLU A 445 10.70 19.54 -18.71
C GLU A 445 10.14 18.39 -19.54
N GLU A 446 9.79 17.27 -18.92
CA GLU A 446 9.20 16.12 -19.60
C GLU A 446 7.74 16.37 -20.07
N GLN A 447 7.08 17.46 -19.63
CA GLN A 447 5.89 18.01 -20.30
C GLN A 447 6.26 18.86 -21.53
N ASN A 448 7.27 19.73 -21.42
CA ASN A 448 7.70 20.62 -22.50
C ASN A 448 8.35 19.86 -23.68
N VAL A 449 9.15 18.82 -23.40
CA VAL A 449 9.69 17.91 -24.41
C VAL A 449 8.55 17.22 -25.16
N LYS A 450 7.60 16.61 -24.45
CA LYS A 450 6.45 15.91 -25.08
C LYS A 450 5.48 16.85 -25.80
N ARG A 451 5.42 18.13 -25.41
CA ARG A 451 4.71 19.18 -26.18
C ARG A 451 5.44 19.51 -27.48
N LYS A 452 6.77 19.54 -27.49
CA LYS A 452 7.58 19.71 -28.72
C LYS A 452 7.49 18.48 -29.62
N GLU A 453 7.63 17.27 -29.07
CA GLU A 453 7.47 16.00 -29.81
C GLU A 453 6.09 15.90 -30.48
N GLY A 454 5.01 16.21 -29.74
CA GLY A 454 3.65 16.22 -30.29
C GLY A 454 3.48 17.21 -31.44
N VAL A 455 3.95 18.44 -31.27
CA VAL A 455 3.91 19.47 -32.31
C VAL A 455 4.78 19.10 -33.51
N LEU A 456 5.96 18.48 -33.33
CA LEU A 456 6.74 17.95 -34.46
C LEU A 456 5.99 16.83 -35.21
N ALA A 457 5.35 15.90 -34.50
CA ALA A 457 4.58 14.81 -35.10
C ALA A 457 3.26 15.25 -35.76
N GLU A 458 2.79 16.47 -35.47
CA GLU A 458 1.72 17.14 -36.21
C GLU A 458 2.29 17.88 -37.43
N CYS A 459 3.39 18.64 -37.27
CA CYS A 459 4.10 19.27 -38.40
C CYS A 459 4.62 18.28 -39.45
N GLU A 460 5.07 17.07 -39.07
CA GLU A 460 5.48 16.02 -40.03
C GLU A 460 4.28 15.46 -40.83
N LYS A 461 3.07 15.49 -40.27
CA LYS A 461 1.84 15.11 -41.00
C LYS A 461 1.42 16.20 -41.97
N ASP A 462 1.46 17.46 -41.53
CA ASP A 462 1.14 18.60 -42.39
C ASP A 462 2.18 18.77 -43.53
N ALA A 463 3.45 18.42 -43.28
CA ALA A 463 4.50 18.34 -44.31
C ALA A 463 4.31 17.19 -45.31
N CYS A 464 3.53 16.15 -44.98
CA CYS A 464 3.29 14.98 -45.82
C CYS A 464 1.98 15.07 -46.64
N SER A 465 1.73 16.24 -47.26
CA SER A 465 0.62 16.43 -48.21
C SER A 465 1.15 16.94 -49.57
N PRO A 466 0.86 16.26 -50.71
CA PRO A 466 1.51 16.55 -51.97
C PRO A 466 0.89 17.73 -52.75
N GLY A 467 1.56 18.88 -52.66
CA GLY A 467 1.69 19.84 -53.76
C GLY A 467 0.66 20.98 -53.86
N ARG A 468 1.19 22.21 -53.94
CA ARG A 468 1.28 22.94 -55.22
C ARG A 468 2.33 24.04 -55.17
N ASP A 469 2.78 24.41 -56.36
CA ASP A 469 3.71 25.50 -56.62
C ASP A 469 3.04 26.87 -56.44
N ASP A 470 3.79 27.86 -55.95
CA ASP A 470 4.00 29.15 -56.62
C ASP A 470 5.10 29.93 -55.88
N ALA A 471 5.70 30.93 -56.53
CA ALA A 471 6.87 31.64 -56.02
C ALA A 471 6.63 33.15 -55.89
N ASP A 472 7.28 33.79 -54.92
CA ASP A 472 7.87 35.13 -55.11
C ASP A 472 9.01 35.41 -54.10
N GLU A 473 9.81 36.44 -54.36
CA GLU A 473 10.89 36.93 -53.50
C GLU A 473 10.39 37.83 -52.34
N THR A 474 11.18 38.04 -51.29
CA THR A 474 11.83 39.36 -51.03
C THR A 474 12.64 39.47 -49.70
N THR A 475 13.87 39.98 -49.86
CA THR A 475 14.63 40.85 -48.92
C THR A 475 15.02 40.43 -47.49
N ASN A 476 16.32 40.60 -47.22
CA ASN A 476 16.95 40.57 -45.89
C ASN A 476 16.70 41.85 -45.07
N THR A 477 16.97 41.82 -43.76
CA THR A 477 17.75 42.88 -43.09
C THR A 477 18.36 42.43 -41.74
N CYS A 478 19.50 43.01 -41.37
CA CYS A 478 20.21 42.72 -40.12
C CYS A 478 19.95 43.80 -39.04
N GLY A 479 20.11 43.45 -37.76
CA GLY A 479 19.88 44.37 -36.64
C GLY A 479 20.68 44.06 -35.38
N ALA A 480 22.01 44.21 -35.43
CA ALA A 480 22.89 44.01 -34.26
C ALA A 480 23.72 45.27 -33.96
N LYS A 481 23.54 45.85 -32.76
CA LYS A 481 24.49 46.77 -32.09
C LYS A 481 24.00 47.21 -30.70
N ASN A 482 24.73 46.84 -29.65
CA ASN A 482 25.67 47.75 -28.96
C ASN A 482 26.25 47.10 -27.70
N LEU A 483 27.57 47.25 -27.54
CA LEU A 483 28.30 47.13 -26.27
C LEU A 483 28.71 48.55 -25.85
N PRO A 484 29.16 48.76 -24.61
CA PRO A 484 30.59 49.06 -24.46
C PRO A 484 31.24 48.33 -23.26
N SER A 485 32.57 48.41 -23.21
CA SER A 485 33.44 47.77 -22.21
C SER A 485 34.45 48.78 -21.63
N LEU A 486 35.39 48.27 -20.82
CA LEU A 486 36.64 48.89 -20.32
C LEU A 486 36.55 49.66 -18.99
N GLY A 487 37.54 49.46 -18.11
CA GLY A 487 37.66 50.09 -16.78
C GLY A 487 38.48 49.24 -15.79
N ASP A 488 39.80 49.41 -15.81
CA ASP A 488 40.78 48.52 -15.17
C ASP A 488 40.96 48.66 -13.64
N ASN A 489 41.41 47.55 -13.03
CA ASN A 489 42.38 47.41 -11.92
C ASN A 489 42.50 48.48 -10.80
N GLU A 490 42.45 48.03 -9.54
CA GLU A 490 43.53 48.34 -8.58
C GLU A 490 43.67 47.28 -7.46
N MET A 491 44.91 47.07 -6.99
CA MET A 491 45.26 46.30 -5.79
C MET A 491 46.20 47.13 -4.92
N LEU A 492 45.90 47.30 -3.62
CA LEU A 492 46.90 47.70 -2.63
C LEU A 492 46.65 47.06 -1.26
N ILE A 493 47.73 46.87 -0.50
CA ILE A 493 47.77 46.18 0.80
C ILE A 493 48.16 47.17 1.89
N GLY A 494 47.45 47.16 3.03
CA GLY A 494 47.77 47.97 4.22
C GLY A 494 47.40 47.27 5.54
N LYS A 495 48.33 47.32 6.50
CA LYS A 495 48.26 46.85 7.91
C LYS A 495 49.06 47.85 8.77
N PRO A 496 48.97 47.83 10.12
CA PRO A 496 47.90 47.38 11.03
C PRO A 496 47.54 48.50 12.05
N ASP A 497 46.72 48.26 13.10
CA ASP A 497 47.17 48.03 14.51
C ASP A 497 46.00 47.97 15.53
N LYS A 498 46.29 47.97 16.84
CA LYS A 498 45.41 47.51 17.94
C LYS A 498 45.00 48.59 18.97
N ASN A 499 43.89 48.33 19.70
CA ASN A 499 43.78 48.20 21.18
C ASN A 499 42.52 48.85 21.80
N ALA A 500 41.76 48.09 22.61
CA ALA A 500 41.26 48.52 23.93
C ALA A 500 40.63 47.36 24.77
N TYR A 501 40.88 47.44 26.08
CA TYR A 501 40.51 46.59 27.23
C TYR A 501 39.01 46.57 27.60
N ALA A 502 38.47 45.77 28.55
CA ALA A 502 38.82 44.43 29.08
C ALA A 502 37.75 43.89 30.08
N ALA A 503 37.65 42.55 30.16
CA ALA A 503 37.46 41.64 31.31
C ALA A 503 36.61 41.95 32.58
N GLY A 504 35.98 40.90 33.13
CA GLY A 504 35.46 40.82 34.51
C GLY A 504 35.19 39.36 34.96
N HIS A 505 36.00 38.82 35.88
CA HIS A 505 35.95 37.44 36.40
C HIS A 505 35.68 37.42 37.92
N PRO A 506 35.32 36.27 38.53
CA PRO A 506 36.30 35.51 39.33
C PRO A 506 36.21 33.96 39.21
N ASN A 507 35.98 33.24 40.32
CA ASN A 507 36.62 31.95 40.70
C ASN A 507 35.59 30.83 41.02
N TYR A 508 35.91 29.52 41.24
CA TYR A 508 37.17 28.74 41.37
C TYR A 508 36.94 27.29 40.81
N GLY A 509 37.65 26.18 41.09
CA GLY A 509 38.70 25.78 42.06
C GLY A 509 39.21 24.34 41.75
N THR A 510 39.85 23.60 42.70
CA THR A 510 40.70 22.41 42.37
C THR A 510 40.72 21.24 43.38
N VAL A 511 40.86 19.99 42.87
CA VAL A 511 41.56 18.81 43.49
C VAL A 511 40.82 18.13 44.69
N ASP A 512 40.92 16.82 45.05
CA ASP A 512 41.95 15.76 44.89
C ASP A 512 41.41 14.30 44.73
N MET A 513 42.31 13.30 44.80
CA MET A 513 42.17 11.84 44.61
C MET A 513 41.83 11.00 45.88
N GLY A 514 41.01 9.96 45.69
CA GLY A 514 41.29 8.59 46.15
C GLY A 514 41.02 8.16 47.60
N SER A 515 39.92 7.42 47.84
CA SER A 515 39.78 6.47 48.97
C SER A 515 38.63 5.47 48.75
N GLY A 516 38.74 4.27 49.36
CA GLY A 516 37.60 3.35 49.59
C GLY A 516 37.28 2.34 48.49
N ILE A 517 37.52 1.05 48.77
CA ILE A 517 36.98 -0.11 48.06
C ILE A 517 35.83 -0.67 48.89
N GLU A 518 34.69 -1.07 48.29
CA GLU A 518 33.94 -2.31 48.59
C GLU A 518 32.64 -2.45 47.76
N ALA A 519 32.09 -3.67 47.78
CA ALA A 519 30.77 -4.09 47.24
C ALA A 519 30.55 -4.07 45.71
N GLU A 520 30.79 -5.24 45.10
CA GLU A 520 29.90 -5.80 44.06
C GLU A 520 28.49 -6.03 44.67
N GLU A 521 27.38 -6.18 43.95
CA GLU A 521 27.19 -6.92 42.70
C GLU A 521 25.92 -6.48 41.93
N SER A 522 25.86 -6.79 40.62
CA SER A 522 24.65 -6.85 39.76
C SER A 522 23.82 -5.56 39.52
N GLU A 523 24.20 -4.78 38.50
CA GLU A 523 23.23 -3.98 37.69
C GLU A 523 23.11 -4.57 36.27
N GLY A 524 21.88 -4.75 35.78
CA GLY A 524 21.61 -5.34 34.46
C GLY A 524 22.11 -4.47 33.28
N GLY A 525 22.95 -5.05 32.41
CA GLY A 525 23.77 -4.33 31.42
C GLY A 525 23.07 -3.41 30.41
N ALA A 526 21.74 -3.43 30.30
CA ALA A 526 20.97 -2.47 29.51
C ALA A 526 21.08 -1.03 30.06
N THR A 527 21.03 -0.86 31.39
CA THR A 527 21.14 0.47 32.03
C THR A 527 22.53 1.06 31.84
N TRP A 528 23.57 0.23 31.95
CA TRP A 528 24.97 0.61 31.73
C TRP A 528 25.20 1.09 30.28
N ARG A 529 24.64 0.38 29.28
CA ARG A 529 24.72 0.80 27.86
C ARG A 529 24.04 2.16 27.64
N LEU A 530 22.83 2.37 28.16
CA LEU A 530 22.12 3.66 28.09
C LEU A 530 22.91 4.81 28.73
N LYS A 531 23.47 4.58 29.93
CA LYS A 531 24.28 5.56 30.67
C LYS A 531 25.56 5.93 29.92
N LYS A 532 26.17 4.97 29.21
CA LYS A 532 27.36 5.17 28.37
C LYS A 532 27.05 5.90 27.05
N LEU A 533 25.84 5.74 26.49
CA LEU A 533 25.45 6.31 25.20
C LEU A 533 24.88 7.73 25.30
N LEU A 534 24.22 8.08 26.41
CA LEU A 534 23.63 9.41 26.65
C LEU A 534 24.54 10.37 27.45
N GLY A 535 25.61 9.87 28.08
CA GLY A 535 26.58 10.68 28.81
C GLY A 535 25.95 11.59 29.89
N PRO A 536 26.42 12.84 30.07
CA PRO A 536 25.89 13.73 31.12
C PRO A 536 24.41 14.11 30.90
N ARG A 537 23.89 14.02 29.67
CA ARG A 537 22.47 14.30 29.37
C ARG A 537 21.51 13.24 29.91
N TYR A 538 22.00 12.05 30.28
CA TYR A 538 21.18 10.97 30.87
C TYR A 538 20.41 11.44 32.12
N TYR A 539 21.07 12.17 33.02
CA TYR A 539 20.45 12.66 34.25
C TYR A 539 19.41 13.75 33.97
N THR A 540 19.68 14.66 33.03
CA THR A 540 18.73 15.70 32.61
C THR A 540 17.48 15.11 31.96
N LEU A 541 17.65 14.07 31.13
CA LEU A 541 16.56 13.37 30.47
C LEU A 541 15.70 12.59 31.48
N ARG A 542 16.33 11.88 32.43
CA ARG A 542 15.65 11.12 33.48
C ARG A 542 14.74 12.01 34.34
N ILE A 543 15.19 13.22 34.69
CA ILE A 543 14.40 14.18 35.47
C ILE A 543 13.19 14.69 34.65
N ARG A 544 13.36 14.97 33.35
CA ARG A 544 12.25 15.38 32.48
C ARG A 544 11.23 14.27 32.15
N LEU A 545 11.62 13.00 32.28
CA LEU A 545 10.75 11.84 32.01
C LEU A 545 10.05 11.27 33.26
N GLY A 546 10.22 11.87 34.45
CA GLY A 546 9.50 11.47 35.66
C GLY A 546 9.77 10.03 36.15
N LEU A 547 10.90 9.44 35.79
CA LEU A 547 11.22 8.04 36.12
C LEU A 547 11.62 7.90 37.60
N PRO A 548 10.98 6.96 38.36
CA PRO A 548 11.07 6.91 39.83
C PRO A 548 12.49 6.68 40.39
N GLY A 549 12.66 7.00 41.68
CA GLY A 549 13.89 6.89 42.45
C GLY A 549 14.12 5.50 43.03
N LYS A 550 15.39 5.17 43.34
CA LYS A 550 15.75 3.95 44.10
C LYS A 550 15.30 3.97 45.59
N MET A 551 14.63 5.05 46.04
CA MET A 551 14.09 5.20 47.39
C MET A 551 12.56 5.07 47.48
N ASP A 552 11.85 5.03 46.35
CA ASP A 552 10.39 4.94 46.33
C ASP A 552 9.98 3.49 46.68
N ARG A 553 9.52 3.28 47.93
CA ARG A 553 9.05 1.97 48.42
C ARG A 553 7.53 1.82 48.23
N PRO A 554 7.02 0.61 47.91
CA PRO A 554 5.64 0.41 47.49
C PRO A 554 4.65 0.33 48.66
N THR A 555 3.41 0.74 48.40
CA THR A 555 2.25 0.36 49.22
C THR A 555 1.58 -0.87 48.59
N ALA A 556 1.09 -1.82 49.40
CA ALA A 556 0.66 -3.12 48.92
C ALA A 556 -0.75 -3.10 48.27
N ALA A 557 -0.83 -3.45 46.97
CA ALA A 557 -2.10 -3.66 46.28
C ALA A 557 -2.01 -4.66 45.09
N THR A 558 -0.97 -4.59 44.25
CA THR A 558 -0.91 -5.35 42.98
C THR A 558 0.44 -6.04 42.78
N GLY A 559 0.51 -7.35 43.04
CA GLY A 559 1.70 -8.16 42.83
C GLY A 559 1.70 -8.89 41.48
N LYS A 560 2.48 -8.39 40.50
CA LYS A 560 2.73 -9.00 39.16
C LYS A 560 1.46 -9.08 38.28
N THR A 561 1.53 -9.25 36.96
CA THR A 561 2.62 -9.72 36.06
C THR A 561 2.68 -8.87 34.78
N VAL A 562 3.77 -8.95 34.03
CA VAL A 562 3.82 -8.46 32.63
C VAL A 562 2.91 -9.35 31.79
N THR A 563 1.80 -8.80 31.30
CA THR A 563 0.81 -9.55 30.51
C THR A 563 0.36 -8.76 29.30
N VAL A 564 0.81 -9.21 28.12
CA VAL A 564 0.18 -9.14 26.79
C VAL A 564 -0.89 -8.06 26.57
N CYS A 565 -0.61 -7.08 25.70
CA CYS A 565 -1.57 -6.10 25.20
C CYS A 565 -2.54 -6.70 24.15
N TYR A 566 -3.34 -7.70 24.51
CA TYR A 566 -4.47 -8.18 23.70
C TYR A 566 -5.77 -8.17 24.51
N GLY A 567 -6.79 -7.50 23.95
CA GLY A 567 -8.06 -7.25 24.62
C GLY A 567 -8.02 -6.05 25.58
N ARG A 568 -9.17 -5.47 25.93
CA ARG A 568 -10.55 -5.89 25.63
C ARG A 568 -11.47 -4.67 25.54
N ALA A 569 -12.33 -4.61 24.52
CA ALA A 569 -13.27 -3.50 24.32
C ALA A 569 -14.44 -3.47 25.35
N SER A 570 -14.38 -4.29 26.41
CA SER A 570 -15.38 -4.36 27.48
C SER A 570 -15.18 -3.30 28.58
N SER A 571 -13.96 -2.78 28.77
CA SER A 571 -13.64 -1.87 29.89
C SER A 571 -14.34 -0.50 29.83
N ILE A 572 -14.94 -0.16 28.69
CA ILE A 572 -15.77 1.05 28.52
C ILE A 572 -17.12 0.89 29.26
N GLY A 573 -17.64 -0.33 29.38
CA GLY A 573 -18.88 -0.62 30.12
C GLY A 573 -18.78 -0.47 31.64
N GLU A 574 -17.57 -0.49 32.20
CA GLU A 574 -17.32 -0.31 33.64
C GLU A 574 -16.97 1.15 34.03
N ALA A 575 -17.04 2.10 33.08
CA ALA A 575 -16.82 3.53 33.30
C ALA A 575 -15.53 3.89 34.08
N ARG A 576 -14.47 3.08 33.96
CA ARG A 576 -13.24 3.24 34.75
C ARG A 576 -12.49 4.51 34.33
N TRP A 577 -12.47 5.51 35.20
CA TRP A 577 -11.96 6.88 34.93
C TRP A 577 -10.61 6.96 34.21
N TRP A 578 -9.68 6.03 34.47
CA TRP A 578 -8.38 5.99 33.80
C TRP A 578 -8.47 5.69 32.29
N ALA A 579 -9.47 4.90 31.86
CA ALA A 579 -9.70 4.63 30.43
C ALA A 579 -10.31 5.84 29.71
N LEU A 580 -11.22 6.56 30.38
CA LEU A 580 -11.73 7.85 29.88
C LEU A 580 -10.62 8.90 29.80
N LEU A 581 -9.76 8.99 30.81
CA LEU A 581 -8.62 9.90 30.83
C LEU A 581 -7.60 9.58 29.70
N LEU A 582 -7.31 8.30 29.46
CA LEU A 582 -6.47 7.88 28.32
C LEU A 582 -7.12 8.22 26.97
N LEU A 583 -8.42 8.04 26.82
CA LEU A 583 -9.15 8.41 25.60
C LEU A 583 -9.11 9.94 25.36
N ILE A 584 -9.32 10.73 26.41
CA ILE A 584 -9.23 12.20 26.35
C ILE A 584 -7.80 12.65 26.01
N LEU A 585 -6.77 12.04 26.60
CA LEU A 585 -5.37 12.31 26.25
C LEU A 585 -5.05 11.94 24.80
N LEU A 586 -5.55 10.81 24.29
CA LEU A 586 -5.37 10.40 22.90
C LEU A 586 -6.01 11.40 21.94
N VAL A 587 -7.27 11.78 22.18
CA VAL A 587 -7.99 12.78 21.37
C VAL A 587 -7.30 14.15 21.44
N ALA A 588 -6.83 14.56 22.63
CA ALA A 588 -6.08 15.82 22.79
C ALA A 588 -4.72 15.79 22.07
N ALA A 589 -4.01 14.67 22.08
CA ALA A 589 -2.74 14.51 21.36
C ALA A 589 -2.96 14.52 19.83
N LEU A 590 -4.02 13.88 19.33
CA LEU A 590 -4.40 13.93 17.91
C LEU A 590 -4.82 15.34 17.49
N ALA A 591 -5.61 16.04 18.32
CA ALA A 591 -5.98 17.43 18.07
C ALA A 591 -4.75 18.35 18.09
N LEU A 592 -3.81 18.16 19.01
CA LEU A 592 -2.55 18.90 19.06
C LEU A 592 -1.71 18.66 17.80
N LEU A 593 -1.59 17.42 17.33
CA LEU A 593 -0.89 17.09 16.09
C LEU A 593 -1.55 17.77 14.87
N VAL A 594 -2.88 17.73 14.76
CA VAL A 594 -3.61 18.43 13.70
C VAL A 594 -3.40 19.95 13.78
N VAL A 595 -3.40 20.54 14.97
CA VAL A 595 -3.10 21.99 15.15
C VAL A 595 -1.66 22.33 14.77
N ILE A 596 -0.68 21.48 15.10
CA ILE A 596 0.73 21.67 14.69
C ILE A 596 0.86 21.60 13.16
N ILE A 597 0.18 20.65 12.51
CA ILE A 597 0.18 20.52 11.05
C ILE A 597 -0.50 21.72 10.39
N LEU A 598 -1.63 22.20 10.93
CA LEU A 598 -2.32 23.42 10.47
C LEU A 598 -1.51 24.72 10.66
N GLN A 599 -0.46 24.69 11.49
CA GLN A 599 0.49 25.81 11.66
C GLN A 599 1.68 25.74 10.69
N GLN A 600 1.87 24.64 9.95
CA GLN A 600 2.91 24.53 8.93
C GLN A 600 2.46 25.20 7.62
N PRO A 601 3.36 25.90 6.91
CA PRO A 601 3.03 26.49 5.62
C PRO A 601 2.78 25.39 4.58
N GLU A 602 1.62 25.44 3.92
CA GLU A 602 1.30 24.52 2.83
C GLU A 602 2.05 24.90 1.53
N ASN A 603 2.48 23.90 0.77
CA ASN A 603 3.12 24.08 -0.53
C ASN A 603 2.15 24.73 -1.54
N PRO A 604 2.51 25.86 -2.20
CA PRO A 604 1.58 26.60 -3.05
C PRO A 604 1.27 25.93 -4.40
N LYS A 605 1.94 24.82 -4.75
CA LYS A 605 1.81 24.18 -6.07
C LYS A 605 0.46 23.48 -6.23
N ARG A 606 -0.39 24.03 -7.11
CA ARG A 606 -1.65 23.39 -7.53
C ARG A 606 -1.41 22.22 -8.48
N LEU A 607 -2.19 21.16 -8.28
CA LEU A 607 -2.20 19.93 -9.11
C LEU A 607 -3.55 19.78 -9.82
N PRO A 608 -3.64 18.99 -10.92
CA PRO A 608 -4.91 18.69 -11.60
C PRO A 608 -5.99 18.05 -10.71
N TYR A 609 -5.58 17.35 -9.66
CA TYR A 609 -6.42 16.89 -8.56
C TYR A 609 -5.67 17.07 -7.25
N MET A 610 -6.36 17.49 -6.20
CA MET A 610 -5.85 17.63 -4.83
C MET A 610 -6.94 17.16 -3.87
N ALA A 611 -6.57 16.39 -2.85
CA ALA A 611 -7.50 15.93 -1.83
C ALA A 611 -8.14 17.13 -1.10
N PRO A 612 -9.48 17.17 -0.95
CA PRO A 612 -10.13 18.17 -0.12
C PRO A 612 -9.75 17.98 1.36
N CYS A 613 -9.83 19.07 2.13
CA CYS A 613 -9.75 19.04 3.60
C CYS A 613 -8.51 18.33 4.18
N VAL A 614 -7.34 18.49 3.55
CA VAL A 614 -6.04 18.24 4.22
C VAL A 614 -5.90 19.24 5.40
N PRO A 615 -5.38 18.84 6.57
CA PRO A 615 -4.83 17.51 6.91
C PRO A 615 -5.87 16.49 7.40
N PHE A 616 -7.13 16.89 7.57
CA PHE A 616 -8.19 16.06 8.17
C PHE A 616 -8.47 14.78 7.40
N VAL A 617 -8.53 14.82 6.06
CA VAL A 617 -8.81 13.61 5.25
C VAL A 617 -7.70 12.55 5.41
N PRO A 618 -6.40 12.84 5.14
CA PRO A 618 -5.33 11.88 5.41
C PRO A 618 -5.27 11.39 6.86
N ALA A 619 -5.44 12.29 7.84
CA ALA A 619 -5.44 11.91 9.26
C ALA A 619 -6.60 10.97 9.62
N SER A 620 -7.79 11.20 9.07
CA SER A 620 -8.96 10.35 9.27
C SER A 620 -8.80 8.98 8.60
N ALA A 621 -8.23 8.92 7.38
CA ALA A 621 -7.89 7.67 6.71
C ALA A 621 -6.91 6.84 7.56
N MET A 622 -5.83 7.47 8.06
CA MET A 622 -4.88 6.81 8.94
C MET A 622 -5.54 6.26 10.22
N LEU A 623 -6.38 7.06 10.90
CA LEU A 623 -7.05 6.65 12.13
C LEU A 623 -8.04 5.50 11.93
N VAL A 624 -8.85 5.55 10.88
CA VAL A 624 -9.82 4.49 10.57
C VAL A 624 -9.09 3.20 10.16
N ASN A 625 -8.06 3.30 9.32
CA ASN A 625 -7.32 2.12 8.87
C ASN A 625 -6.56 1.45 10.04
N ILE A 626 -5.95 2.24 10.93
CA ILE A 626 -5.33 1.72 12.18
C ILE A 626 -6.38 1.06 13.08
N TYR A 627 -7.58 1.64 13.23
CA TYR A 627 -8.66 1.02 14.00
C TYR A 627 -9.10 -0.33 13.42
N LEU A 628 -9.23 -0.45 12.09
CA LEU A 628 -9.59 -1.70 11.43
C LEU A 628 -8.48 -2.77 11.56
N MET A 629 -7.20 -2.39 11.44
CA MET A 629 -6.09 -3.33 11.69
C MET A 629 -6.10 -3.90 13.13
N LEU A 630 -6.54 -3.11 14.11
CA LEU A 630 -6.72 -3.54 15.51
C LEU A 630 -7.97 -4.43 15.74
N LYS A 631 -8.77 -4.72 14.70
CA LYS A 631 -9.91 -5.65 14.73
C LYS A 631 -9.62 -7.00 14.07
N LEU A 632 -8.52 -7.11 13.32
CA LEU A 632 -8.08 -8.37 12.71
C LEU A 632 -7.45 -9.31 13.75
N SER A 633 -7.36 -10.60 13.41
CA SER A 633 -6.95 -11.64 14.35
C SER A 633 -5.46 -11.62 14.68
N ALA A 634 -5.09 -12.07 15.89
CA ALA A 634 -3.70 -12.12 16.34
C ALA A 634 -2.81 -13.04 15.47
N ILE A 635 -3.39 -14.12 14.94
CA ILE A 635 -2.67 -15.04 14.04
C ILE A 635 -2.41 -14.41 12.66
N THR A 636 -3.32 -13.58 12.17
CA THR A 636 -3.13 -12.77 10.95
C THR A 636 -1.99 -11.76 11.13
N TRP A 637 -1.92 -11.07 12.29
CA TRP A 637 -0.77 -10.22 12.63
C TRP A 637 0.56 -10.98 12.65
N ILE A 638 0.61 -12.18 13.24
CA ILE A 638 1.82 -13.01 13.28
C ILE A 638 2.24 -13.44 11.87
N ARG A 639 1.32 -13.96 11.07
CA ARG A 639 1.57 -14.38 9.68
C ARG A 639 2.10 -13.22 8.82
N PHE A 640 1.42 -12.08 8.86
CA PHE A 640 1.81 -10.88 8.12
C PHE A 640 3.19 -10.36 8.55
N SER A 641 3.50 -10.41 9.85
CA SER A 641 4.84 -10.06 10.37
C SER A 641 5.93 -10.98 9.82
N ILE A 642 5.68 -12.28 9.71
CA ILE A 642 6.62 -13.24 9.09
C ILE A 642 6.85 -12.91 7.61
N TRP A 643 5.79 -12.60 6.85
CA TRP A 643 5.90 -12.16 5.45
C TRP A 643 6.66 -10.84 5.27
N CYS A 644 6.57 -9.92 6.24
CA CYS A 644 7.39 -8.71 6.26
C CYS A 644 8.87 -9.03 6.53
N LEU A 645 9.17 -9.88 7.51
CA LEU A 645 10.54 -10.29 7.87
C LEU A 645 11.25 -11.01 6.71
N VAL A 646 10.55 -11.86 5.96
CA VAL A 646 11.09 -12.47 4.73
C VAL A 646 11.47 -11.40 3.70
N GLY A 647 10.73 -10.29 3.63
CA GLY A 647 11.09 -9.13 2.81
C GLY A 647 12.35 -8.42 3.30
N GLU A 648 12.48 -8.20 4.61
CA GLU A 648 13.71 -7.64 5.19
C GLU A 648 14.91 -8.55 4.91
N ASP A 649 14.77 -9.88 5.04
CA ASP A 649 15.83 -10.84 4.68
C ASP A 649 16.23 -10.76 3.19
N PHE A 650 15.26 -10.58 2.27
CA PHE A 650 15.57 -10.34 0.86
C PHE A 650 16.33 -9.02 0.65
N PHE A 651 15.95 -7.93 1.34
CA PHE A 651 16.65 -6.65 1.29
C PHE A 651 18.09 -6.74 1.83
N TYR A 652 18.29 -7.41 2.98
CA TYR A 652 19.61 -7.63 3.56
C TYR A 652 20.50 -8.59 2.76
N MET A 653 19.92 -9.52 1.99
CA MET A 653 20.67 -10.42 1.10
C MET A 653 21.21 -9.73 -0.16
N ILE A 654 20.68 -8.56 -0.53
CA ILE A 654 20.99 -7.86 -1.78
C ILE A 654 22.04 -6.72 -1.61
N HIS A 655 22.34 -6.29 -0.37
CA HIS A 655 23.14 -5.08 -0.02
C HIS A 655 24.53 -5.31 0.63
#